data_AF-A0A852U3G1-F1
#
_entry.id   AF-A0A852U3G1-F1
#
_cell.length_a   1.000
_cell.length_b   1.000
_cell.length_c   1.000
_cell.angle_alpha   90.00
_cell.angle_beta   90.00
_cell.angle_gamma   90.00
#
_symmetry.space_group_name_H-M   'P 1'
#
loop_
_entity.id
_entity.type
_entity.pdbx_description
1 polymer ?
#
loop_
_entity_poly.entity_id
_entity_poly.type
_entity_poly.pdbx_seq_one_letter_code
_entity_poly.pdbx_strand_id
1 'polypeptide(L)'
;MSTIKHQEGEAILSADSLTLTFTAWTAMPAKKQASPLIIPLTGIVCIEQQLTRLNERYLRIVTPGYTPNRKVAEDPHVLHFQPVRSGYAAEVAAFVEKLVAAVNTYRAGGPATPPGCLVEVEDIKSTAAPRTPAEHVPGGHSSAGVQPMGNTAVAGYRYNSPPNWPAPPPGWTPPPDWRPDPAWGPAPVGWPFWVPAEPPQPSPAAPPPAAHEQPPTHPAIAAPSNAGPPQSVPPDGHVDTDIGVFGARSKARELAVQVNRLTDDNVRLRADLERLGALEAAELEQAKQRLKDDIAALEAEERAQRDQAAAAHRAAASQAAAEIARLQSRMAELRRGIVVTEDLLVLQEAGVYEYAHPLDDSVAYKAALAELKDHIKAMNRKDGGAVQATTAFTMNGSLTEGRKMVGEFSKLLLRAYNNEADNLVRGMKPYKLSTARDRLDKTRATVEKLGRSMDIRISHPYHRLRLRELELTADHLNKVAEEKEREREEKARLREERQAQAELEREKARLDKERRHYENALAALRDKGDEEGARRLQDQIDDIAKAMDDVDQRAANVRAGYVYVISNLGSFGERMIKVGMTRRLDPMDRVRELSDASVPFNFDVHALHFSDDAVGVEAEMHRRLADRRVNRVNHRREFFRATPAEVRDLLASVAGDLLQYDETPEAAEYRQSITEADAPEQAPAAASGGGTAS
;
A
#
# COMPACT_ATOMS: atom_id res chain seq x y z
N MET A 1 -6.71 30.78 28.86
CA MET A 1 -5.94 30.60 27.61
C MET A 1 -5.36 29.21 27.62
N SER A 2 -5.57 28.42 26.57
CA SER A 2 -4.98 27.09 26.40
C SER A 2 -4.19 27.07 25.11
N THR A 3 -3.01 26.46 25.10
CA THR A 3 -2.09 26.53 23.97
C THR A 3 -1.52 25.15 23.70
N ILE A 4 -1.41 24.80 22.42
CA ILE A 4 -0.79 23.55 21.98
C ILE A 4 0.22 23.86 20.85
N LYS A 5 1.45 23.36 20.99
CA LYS A 5 2.59 23.66 20.10
C LYS A 5 3.10 22.40 19.41
N HIS A 6 3.09 22.37 18.08
CA HIS A 6 3.67 21.28 17.30
C HIS A 6 4.82 21.81 16.41
N GLN A 7 5.67 20.91 15.90
CA GLN A 7 6.92 21.21 15.18
C GLN A 7 6.81 22.26 14.05
N GLU A 8 5.60 22.52 13.54
CA GLU A 8 5.32 23.42 12.43
C GLU A 8 4.27 24.52 12.72
N GLY A 9 3.84 24.72 13.99
CA GLY A 9 2.93 25.82 14.36
C GLY A 9 2.30 25.72 15.76
N GLU A 10 1.58 26.77 16.17
CA GLU A 10 0.93 26.87 17.49
C GLU A 10 -0.56 27.18 17.33
N ALA A 11 -1.40 26.48 18.11
CA ALA A 11 -2.81 26.76 18.25
C ALA A 11 -3.10 27.31 19.65
N ILE A 12 -3.74 28.48 19.71
CA ILE A 12 -4.00 29.24 20.93
C ILE A 12 -5.50 29.43 21.06
N LEU A 13 -6.08 28.83 22.11
CA LEU A 13 -7.46 29.03 22.52
C LEU A 13 -7.54 30.17 23.54
N SER A 14 -8.13 31.28 23.10
CA SER A 14 -8.47 32.44 23.91
C SER A 14 -9.90 32.35 24.44
N ALA A 15 -10.36 33.36 25.17
CA ALA A 15 -11.73 33.38 25.69
C ALA A 15 -12.78 33.36 24.57
N ASP A 16 -12.50 33.99 23.43
CA ASP A 16 -13.46 34.28 22.35
C ASP A 16 -13.06 33.72 20.97
N SER A 17 -11.82 33.23 20.83
CA SER A 17 -11.23 32.89 19.54
C SER A 17 -10.22 31.74 19.63
N LEU A 18 -10.10 30.99 18.54
CA LEU A 18 -9.05 30.01 18.28
C LEU A 18 -8.09 30.60 17.25
N THR A 19 -6.84 30.85 17.63
CA THR A 19 -5.80 31.41 16.76
C THR A 19 -4.80 30.34 16.34
N LEU A 20 -4.51 30.25 15.04
CA LEU A 20 -3.58 29.29 14.45
C LEU A 20 -2.43 30.05 13.76
N THR A 21 -1.21 29.92 14.27
CA THR A 21 -0.13 30.85 13.88
C THR A 21 0.73 30.43 12.69
N PHE A 22 0.63 29.19 12.17
CA PHE A 22 1.34 28.71 10.97
C PHE A 22 0.60 27.57 10.22
N THR A 23 0.76 27.47 8.90
CA THR A 23 -0.10 26.69 7.96
C THR A 23 0.13 25.17 7.89
N ALA A 24 0.50 24.49 8.98
CA ALA A 24 0.44 23.01 9.03
C ALA A 24 -0.95 22.49 9.47
N TRP A 25 -1.82 23.41 9.94
CA TRP A 25 -3.12 23.10 10.51
C TRP A 25 -4.29 23.17 9.51
N THR A 26 -4.03 23.28 8.20
CA THR A 26 -5.07 23.27 7.16
C THR A 26 -4.65 22.35 6.00
N ALA A 27 -5.58 21.60 5.42
CA ALA A 27 -5.33 20.64 4.34
C ALA A 27 -5.06 21.30 2.96
N MET A 28 -4.42 22.46 2.94
CA MET A 28 -4.15 23.24 1.74
C MET A 28 -2.65 23.48 1.57
N PRO A 29 -2.04 23.20 0.40
CA PRO A 29 -0.67 23.60 0.10
C PRO A 29 -0.65 25.10 -0.21
N ALA A 30 -0.89 25.93 0.79
CA ALA A 30 -0.93 27.38 0.63
C ALA A 30 0.45 27.99 0.91
N LYS A 31 0.93 28.76 -0.07
CA LYS A 31 2.06 29.70 0.00
C LYS A 31 2.18 30.31 1.40
N LYS A 32 3.41 30.38 1.93
CA LYS A 32 3.81 31.16 3.13
C LYS A 32 3.01 32.46 3.26
N GLN A 33 1.91 32.43 4.00
CA GLN A 33 1.18 33.59 4.44
C GLN A 33 1.61 33.82 5.89
N ALA A 34 2.24 34.96 6.14
CA ALA A 34 2.87 35.30 7.42
C ALA A 34 1.86 35.83 8.46
N SER A 35 0.59 35.42 8.41
CA SER A 35 -0.46 35.94 9.29
C SER A 35 -1.26 34.81 9.94
N PRO A 36 -1.47 34.86 11.27
CA PRO A 36 -2.22 33.84 11.99
C PRO A 36 -3.69 33.82 11.55
N LEU A 37 -4.26 32.63 11.37
CA LEU A 37 -5.69 32.44 11.14
C LEU A 37 -6.42 32.53 12.48
N ILE A 38 -7.36 33.47 12.61
CA ILE A 38 -8.15 33.68 13.82
C ILE A 38 -9.59 33.24 13.53
N ILE A 39 -10.06 32.23 14.26
CA ILE A 39 -11.40 31.65 14.14
C ILE A 39 -12.21 32.07 15.37
N PRO A 40 -13.27 32.90 15.23
CA PRO A 40 -14.17 33.21 16.35
C PRO A 40 -14.89 31.94 16.83
N LEU A 41 -14.94 31.70 18.15
CA LEU A 41 -15.58 30.50 18.70
C LEU A 41 -17.08 30.46 18.42
N THR A 42 -17.73 31.62 18.33
CA THR A 42 -19.13 31.79 17.91
C THR A 42 -19.39 31.35 16.47
N GLY A 43 -18.35 31.32 15.64
CA GLY A 43 -18.40 30.90 14.25
C GLY A 43 -18.23 29.40 14.04
N ILE A 44 -18.00 28.59 15.08
CA ILE A 44 -17.80 27.14 14.94
C ILE A 44 -19.16 26.42 14.95
N VAL A 45 -19.49 25.76 13.84
CA VAL A 45 -20.72 24.99 13.59
C VAL A 45 -20.57 23.51 13.92
N CYS A 46 -19.39 22.93 13.78
CA CYS A 46 -19.18 21.50 14.04
C CYS A 46 -17.70 21.24 14.35
N ILE A 47 -17.41 20.29 15.23
CA ILE A 47 -16.07 19.74 15.44
C ILE A 47 -16.18 18.24 15.27
N GLU A 48 -15.67 17.71 14.17
CA GLU A 48 -15.69 16.27 13.87
C GLU A 48 -14.31 15.68 14.15
N GLN A 49 -14.26 14.50 14.77
CA GLN A 49 -13.05 13.69 14.82
C GLN A 49 -13.12 12.66 13.70
N GLN A 50 -12.04 12.53 12.94
CA GLN A 50 -11.95 11.51 11.90
C GLN A 50 -10.71 10.64 12.13
N LEU A 51 -10.87 9.33 11.93
CA LEU A 51 -9.79 8.34 11.94
C LEU A 51 -9.43 7.98 10.50
N THR A 52 -8.15 8.01 10.15
CA THR A 52 -7.67 7.43 8.89
C THR A 52 -7.54 5.91 9.01
N ARG A 53 -7.41 5.21 7.87
CA ARG A 53 -7.11 3.76 7.82
C ARG A 53 -5.75 3.39 8.44
N LEU A 54 -4.90 4.40 8.73
CA LEU A 54 -3.60 4.26 9.38
C LEU A 54 -3.64 4.62 10.88
N ASN A 55 -4.85 4.72 11.46
CA ASN A 55 -5.08 5.12 12.86
C ASN A 55 -4.65 6.56 13.19
N GLU A 56 -4.57 7.43 12.17
CA GLU A 56 -4.24 8.84 12.36
C GLU A 56 -5.52 9.63 12.70
N ARG A 57 -5.45 10.52 13.70
CA ARG A 57 -6.60 11.28 14.21
C ARG A 57 -6.50 12.73 13.77
N TYR A 58 -7.54 13.26 13.15
CA TYR A 58 -7.63 14.68 12.79
C TYR A 58 -8.96 15.27 13.25
N LEU A 59 -8.96 16.58 13.56
CA LEU A 59 -10.17 17.31 13.92
C LEU A 59 -10.58 18.21 12.77
N ARG A 60 -11.82 18.13 12.35
CA ARG A 60 -12.40 19.00 11.32
C ARG A 60 -13.28 20.03 12.00
N ILE A 61 -12.87 21.30 11.95
CA ILE A 61 -13.64 22.44 12.45
C ILE A 61 -14.45 23.02 11.29
N VAL A 62 -15.77 22.96 11.41
CA VAL A 62 -16.70 23.51 10.43
C VAL A 62 -17.16 24.88 10.89
N THR A 63 -17.04 25.89 10.03
CA THR A 63 -17.58 27.25 10.25
C THR A 63 -18.54 27.60 9.10
N PRO A 64 -19.64 28.34 9.35
CA PRO A 64 -20.58 28.72 8.31
C PRO A 64 -20.04 29.94 7.56
N GLY A 65 -20.04 29.88 6.22
CA GLY A 65 -19.75 31.05 5.38
C GLY A 65 -18.29 31.41 5.17
N TYR A 66 -17.34 30.50 5.39
CA TYR A 66 -15.93 30.76 5.03
C TYR A 66 -15.77 31.01 3.52
N THR A 67 -15.25 32.19 3.16
CA THR A 67 -14.86 32.54 1.79
C THR A 67 -13.54 33.31 1.75
N PRO A 68 -12.46 32.72 1.20
CA PRO A 68 -11.40 33.45 0.54
C PRO A 68 -11.51 33.15 -0.95
N ASN A 69 -12.26 33.96 -1.67
CA ASN A 69 -12.45 33.81 -3.12
C ASN A 69 -11.10 33.63 -3.87
N ARG A 70 -10.90 32.69 -4.81
CA ARG A 70 -11.48 31.37 -5.09
C ARG A 70 -10.75 30.76 -6.29
N LYS A 71 -10.47 29.45 -6.23
CA LYS A 71 -10.43 28.42 -7.29
C LYS A 71 -9.53 27.31 -6.71
N VAL A 72 -10.05 26.44 -5.86
CA VAL A 72 -10.87 25.24 -6.18
C VAL A 72 -11.90 25.03 -5.05
N ALA A 73 -12.95 24.24 -5.25
CA ALA A 73 -13.98 23.97 -4.24
C ALA A 73 -13.34 23.36 -2.97
N GLU A 74 -13.50 24.01 -1.81
CA GLU A 74 -12.83 23.62 -0.56
C GLU A 74 -13.84 23.23 0.53
N ASP A 75 -13.52 22.12 1.17
CA ASP A 75 -14.10 21.55 2.38
C ASP A 75 -13.82 22.45 3.62
N PRO A 76 -14.47 22.23 4.77
CA PRO A 76 -14.29 22.97 6.02
C PRO A 76 -12.84 23.04 6.52
N HIS A 77 -12.54 23.92 7.48
CA HIS A 77 -11.23 24.02 8.10
C HIS A 77 -10.84 22.71 8.82
N VAL A 78 -10.00 21.88 8.20
CA VAL A 78 -9.49 20.65 8.81
C VAL A 78 -8.21 20.95 9.59
N LEU A 79 -8.27 20.89 10.93
CA LEU A 79 -7.10 20.84 11.80
C LEU A 79 -6.48 19.45 11.75
N HIS A 80 -5.34 19.34 11.07
CA HIS A 80 -4.59 18.11 11.03
C HIS A 80 -3.68 17.98 12.26
N PHE A 81 -3.93 16.99 13.10
CA PHE A 81 -3.00 16.58 14.16
C PHE A 81 -2.18 15.43 13.57
N GLN A 82 -0.93 15.68 13.21
CA GLN A 82 -0.05 14.57 12.81
C GLN A 82 0.10 13.58 13.97
N PRO A 83 0.19 12.26 13.69
CA PRO A 83 0.39 11.27 14.72
C PRO A 83 1.72 11.54 15.42
N VAL A 84 1.68 11.98 16.67
CA VAL A 84 2.89 12.05 17.49
C VAL A 84 3.23 10.62 17.90
N ARG A 85 4.26 10.05 17.28
CA ARG A 85 4.96 8.91 17.85
C ARG A 85 5.54 9.39 19.19
N SER A 86 4.91 8.93 20.29
CA SER A 86 5.26 9.15 21.71
C SER A 86 4.89 10.50 22.36
N GLY A 87 4.16 10.44 23.50
CA GLY A 87 4.06 11.50 24.52
C GLY A 87 2.93 12.53 24.45
N TYR A 88 2.48 12.94 23.26
CA TYR A 88 1.67 14.18 23.11
C TYR A 88 0.14 14.00 23.10
N ALA A 89 -0.36 12.75 23.12
CA ALA A 89 -1.79 12.47 23.01
C ALA A 89 -2.63 13.06 24.16
N ALA A 90 -2.08 13.08 25.38
CA ALA A 90 -2.76 13.65 26.55
C ALA A 90 -2.92 15.17 26.46
N GLU A 91 -1.91 15.87 25.91
CA GLU A 91 -1.96 17.32 25.68
C GLU A 91 -2.99 17.69 24.61
N VAL A 92 -3.04 16.90 23.52
CA VAL A 92 -4.07 17.04 22.48
C VAL A 92 -5.46 16.82 23.07
N ALA A 93 -5.68 15.74 23.83
CA ALA A 93 -6.96 15.47 24.45
C ALA A 93 -7.43 16.60 25.36
N ALA A 94 -6.54 17.11 26.23
CA ALA A 94 -6.83 18.22 27.14
C ALA A 94 -7.12 19.54 26.39
N PHE A 95 -6.46 19.78 25.26
CA PHE A 95 -6.73 20.96 24.43
C PHE A 95 -8.10 20.86 23.74
N VAL A 96 -8.44 19.69 23.19
CA VAL A 96 -9.72 19.45 22.52
C VAL A 96 -10.89 19.54 23.49
N GLU A 97 -10.74 18.99 24.69
CA GLU A 97 -11.74 19.09 25.76
C GLU A 97 -12.06 20.55 26.10
N LYS A 98 -11.02 21.39 26.22
CA LYS A 98 -11.19 22.84 26.46
C LYS A 98 -11.82 23.57 25.27
N LEU A 99 -11.46 23.20 24.04
CA LEU A 99 -12.04 23.79 22.83
C LEU A 99 -13.54 23.48 22.72
N VAL A 100 -13.92 22.21 22.93
CA VAL A 100 -15.33 21.77 22.90
C VAL A 100 -16.12 22.47 24.01
N ALA A 101 -15.58 22.54 25.23
CA ALA A 101 -16.22 23.25 26.34
C ALA A 101 -16.41 24.76 26.04
N ALA A 102 -15.41 25.41 25.44
CA ALA A 102 -15.49 26.82 25.07
C ALA A 102 -16.55 27.06 23.98
N VAL A 103 -16.58 26.24 22.93
CA VAL A 103 -17.60 26.32 21.86
C VAL A 103 -19.01 26.07 22.41
N ASN A 104 -19.17 25.11 23.33
CA ASN A 104 -20.45 24.84 23.98
C ASN A 104 -20.92 25.99 24.87
N THR A 105 -20.00 26.71 25.51
CA THR A 105 -20.32 27.89 26.34
C THR A 105 -20.94 29.02 25.51
N TYR A 106 -20.44 29.25 24.29
CA TYR A 106 -21.02 30.22 23.35
C TYR A 106 -22.34 29.78 22.73
N ARG A 107 -22.66 28.48 22.78
CA ARG A 107 -23.86 27.87 22.21
C ARG A 107 -25.01 27.72 23.17
N ALA A 108 -24.84 28.06 24.45
CA ALA A 108 -25.85 27.92 25.50
C ALA A 108 -27.17 28.72 25.28
N GLY A 109 -27.36 29.34 24.11
CA GLY A 109 -28.63 29.92 23.64
C GLY A 109 -29.00 29.63 22.17
N GLY A 110 -28.35 28.65 21.50
CA GLY A 110 -28.58 28.30 20.09
C GLY A 110 -29.25 26.93 19.87
N PRO A 111 -29.67 26.60 18.62
CA PRO A 111 -30.37 25.35 18.31
C PRO A 111 -29.51 24.09 18.58
N ALA A 112 -30.18 22.99 18.91
CA ALA A 112 -29.58 21.71 19.28
C ALA A 112 -28.59 21.18 18.22
N THR A 113 -27.48 20.60 18.68
CA THR A 113 -26.39 20.14 17.81
C THR A 113 -26.79 18.84 17.09
N PRO A 114 -26.50 18.68 15.78
CA PRO A 114 -26.70 17.40 15.10
C PRO A 114 -25.84 16.29 15.73
N PRO A 115 -26.33 15.03 15.79
CA PRO A 115 -25.52 13.91 16.24
C PRO A 115 -24.27 13.75 15.36
N GLY A 116 -23.10 13.57 15.97
CA GLY A 116 -21.81 13.46 15.28
C GLY A 116 -21.06 14.78 15.07
N CYS A 117 -21.61 15.92 15.49
CA CYS A 117 -20.98 17.23 15.31
C CYS A 117 -20.12 17.75 16.49
N LEU A 118 -20.04 16.99 17.58
CA LEU A 118 -19.13 17.24 18.69
C LEU A 118 -18.42 15.92 19.03
N VAL A 119 -17.12 16.01 19.24
CA VAL A 119 -16.27 14.87 19.61
C VAL A 119 -16.58 14.46 21.06
N GLU A 120 -16.94 13.20 21.28
CA GLU A 120 -16.94 12.58 22.60
C GLU A 120 -15.49 12.43 23.07
N VAL A 121 -15.10 13.14 24.13
CA VAL A 121 -13.69 13.20 24.60
C VAL A 121 -13.18 11.80 25.02
N GLU A 122 -14.08 10.87 25.34
CA GLU A 122 -13.77 9.48 25.68
C GLU A 122 -13.16 8.69 24.51
N ASP A 123 -13.54 9.01 23.27
CA ASP A 123 -12.93 8.41 22.06
C ASP A 123 -11.47 8.83 21.88
N ILE A 124 -11.09 9.99 22.41
CA ILE A 124 -9.70 10.47 22.39
C ILE A 124 -8.85 9.74 23.45
N LYS A 125 -9.43 9.34 24.59
CA LYS A 125 -8.73 8.67 25.70
C LYS A 125 -8.53 7.15 25.49
N SER A 126 -9.34 6.50 24.65
CA SER A 126 -9.48 5.02 24.61
C SER A 126 -8.45 4.22 23.76
N THR A 127 -7.23 4.70 23.51
CA THR A 127 -6.19 3.88 22.82
C THR A 127 -4.80 4.01 23.43
N ALA A 128 -4.74 3.93 24.76
CA ALA A 128 -3.49 3.79 25.51
C ALA A 128 -3.29 2.40 26.15
N ALA A 129 -4.09 1.38 25.81
CA ALA A 129 -3.88 0.02 26.32
C ALA A 129 -4.23 -1.07 25.28
N PRO A 130 -3.48 -2.19 25.23
CA PRO A 130 -3.78 -3.32 24.36
C PRO A 130 -4.94 -4.13 24.95
N ARG A 131 -5.83 -4.68 24.11
CA ARG A 131 -6.78 -5.73 24.52
C ARG A 131 -6.95 -6.75 23.38
N THR A 132 -6.84 -8.00 23.78
CA THR A 132 -7.06 -9.28 23.08
C THR A 132 -8.49 -9.82 23.48
N PRO A 133 -8.95 -11.05 23.13
CA PRO A 133 -10.28 -11.27 22.53
C PRO A 133 -11.43 -11.87 23.40
N ALA A 134 -12.64 -11.34 23.14
CA ALA A 134 -14.03 -11.87 23.09
C ALA A 134 -14.55 -13.06 23.96
N GLU A 135 -15.70 -12.83 24.64
CA GLU A 135 -17.04 -13.51 24.53
C GLU A 135 -17.93 -13.21 25.77
N HIS A 136 -19.27 -13.04 25.78
CA HIS A 136 -20.35 -12.86 24.79
C HIS A 136 -21.66 -12.40 25.53
N VAL A 137 -22.26 -11.24 25.14
CA VAL A 137 -23.74 -10.92 25.00
C VAL A 137 -24.66 -10.93 26.28
N PRO A 138 -25.78 -10.14 26.46
CA PRO A 138 -26.71 -9.56 25.46
C PRO A 138 -27.27 -8.12 25.65
N GLY A 139 -27.74 -7.55 24.53
CA GLY A 139 -29.00 -6.79 24.41
C GLY A 139 -28.97 -5.30 24.83
N GLY A 140 -29.46 -4.34 24.05
CA GLY A 140 -30.13 -4.40 22.76
C GLY A 140 -30.20 -2.98 22.16
N HIS A 141 -29.89 -2.89 20.87
CA HIS A 141 -30.21 -1.71 20.07
C HIS A 141 -31.58 -1.90 19.44
N SER A 142 -32.51 -1.01 19.80
CA SER A 142 -33.72 -0.77 19.01
C SER A 142 -33.37 0.06 17.79
N SER A 143 -33.49 -0.60 16.65
CA SER A 143 -33.72 -0.07 15.31
C SER A 143 -34.96 0.84 15.22
N ALA A 144 -34.89 1.91 14.43
CA ALA A 144 -35.92 2.32 13.45
C ALA A 144 -35.44 3.59 12.71
N GLY A 145 -35.42 3.68 11.38
CA GLY A 145 -35.94 2.73 10.41
C GLY A 145 -35.38 2.92 9.01
N VAL A 146 -35.02 1.80 8.39
CA VAL A 146 -35.72 1.39 7.17
C VAL A 146 -36.78 0.40 7.63
N GLN A 147 -37.99 0.55 7.10
CA GLN A 147 -39.16 -0.27 7.39
C GLN A 147 -38.92 -1.77 7.12
N PRO A 148 -39.72 -2.66 7.74
CA PRO A 148 -39.54 -4.10 7.62
C PRO A 148 -39.95 -4.56 6.22
N MET A 149 -39.01 -5.11 5.47
CA MET A 149 -39.36 -6.12 4.46
C MET A 149 -39.49 -7.43 5.21
N GLY A 150 -40.73 -7.81 5.52
CA GLY A 150 -41.04 -9.15 5.95
C GLY A 150 -40.54 -10.16 4.93
N ASN A 151 -40.10 -11.33 5.43
CA ASN A 151 -39.96 -12.59 4.70
C ASN A 151 -39.94 -12.46 3.15
N THR A 152 -38.82 -12.01 2.59
CA THR A 152 -38.61 -12.06 1.13
C THR A 152 -37.13 -12.22 0.86
N ALA A 153 -36.78 -13.31 0.16
CA ALA A 153 -35.52 -13.42 -0.55
C ALA A 153 -35.25 -12.10 -1.29
N VAL A 154 -34.07 -11.50 -1.11
CA VAL A 154 -33.65 -10.37 -1.93
C VAL A 154 -33.48 -10.91 -3.35
N ALA A 155 -34.56 -10.86 -4.13
CA ALA A 155 -34.56 -11.21 -5.52
C ALA A 155 -33.55 -10.29 -6.23
N GLY A 156 -32.45 -10.86 -6.72
CA GLY A 156 -31.49 -10.13 -7.53
C GLY A 156 -30.07 -9.99 -6.98
N TYR A 157 -29.66 -10.67 -5.91
CA TYR A 157 -28.24 -10.71 -5.47
C TYR A 157 -27.80 -12.14 -5.10
N ARG A 158 -26.58 -12.55 -5.48
CA ARG A 158 -25.98 -13.84 -5.15
C ARG A 158 -24.67 -13.68 -4.37
N TYR A 159 -24.39 -14.64 -3.49
CA TYR A 159 -23.13 -14.70 -2.74
C TYR A 159 -21.97 -15.05 -3.67
N ASN A 160 -20.85 -14.34 -3.55
CA ASN A 160 -19.66 -14.48 -4.38
C ASN A 160 -18.46 -14.87 -3.49
N SER A 161 -18.09 -16.15 -3.50
CA SER A 161 -16.99 -16.69 -2.68
C SER A 161 -15.63 -16.23 -3.22
N PRO A 162 -14.68 -15.77 -2.37
CA PRO A 162 -13.31 -15.48 -2.76
C PRO A 162 -12.61 -16.66 -3.45
N PRO A 163 -11.67 -16.41 -4.38
CA PRO A 163 -11.00 -17.49 -5.13
C PRO A 163 -10.17 -18.45 -4.25
N ASN A 164 -9.75 -17.98 -3.07
CA ASN A 164 -9.03 -18.78 -2.08
C ASN A 164 -9.95 -19.56 -1.13
N TRP A 165 -11.27 -19.45 -1.28
CA TRP A 165 -12.26 -20.14 -0.44
C TRP A 165 -12.95 -21.25 -1.24
N PRO A 166 -13.47 -22.29 -0.57
CA PRO A 166 -14.29 -23.30 -1.23
C PRO A 166 -15.54 -22.67 -1.88
N ALA A 167 -15.92 -23.19 -3.05
CA ALA A 167 -17.13 -22.76 -3.73
C ALA A 167 -18.37 -23.31 -3.00
N PRO A 168 -19.36 -22.46 -2.66
CA PRO A 168 -20.56 -22.92 -1.99
C PRO A 168 -21.47 -23.72 -2.94
N PRO A 169 -22.31 -24.64 -2.41
CA PRO A 169 -23.29 -25.35 -3.22
C PRO A 169 -24.26 -24.40 -3.96
N PRO A 170 -24.82 -24.81 -5.12
CA PRO A 170 -25.78 -23.99 -5.85
C PRO A 170 -26.98 -23.57 -4.99
N GLY A 171 -27.28 -22.27 -4.94
CA GLY A 171 -28.40 -21.71 -4.18
C GLY A 171 -28.13 -21.51 -2.68
N TRP A 172 -26.93 -21.83 -2.19
CA TRP A 172 -26.55 -21.57 -0.81
C TRP A 172 -26.26 -20.08 -0.58
N THR A 173 -26.76 -19.54 0.53
CA THR A 173 -26.46 -18.19 1.01
C THR A 173 -26.08 -18.26 2.48
N PRO A 174 -25.05 -17.49 2.92
CA PRO A 174 -24.64 -17.51 4.32
C PRO A 174 -25.79 -17.05 5.23
N PRO A 175 -26.11 -17.80 6.31
CA PRO A 175 -27.04 -17.33 7.33
C PRO A 175 -26.49 -16.09 8.06
N PRO A 176 -27.34 -15.30 8.75
CA PRO A 176 -26.96 -13.99 9.32
C PRO A 176 -25.72 -14.01 10.23
N ASP A 177 -25.45 -15.13 10.89
CA ASP A 177 -24.35 -15.28 11.86
C ASP A 177 -23.15 -16.07 11.31
N TRP A 178 -23.12 -16.35 10.00
CA TRP A 178 -22.06 -17.13 9.38
C TRP A 178 -20.72 -16.38 9.30
N ARG A 179 -19.62 -17.09 9.60
CA ARG A 179 -18.24 -16.60 9.47
C ARG A 179 -17.38 -17.59 8.68
N PRO A 180 -16.42 -17.13 7.86
CA PRO A 180 -15.53 -18.01 7.12
C PRO A 180 -14.55 -18.74 8.06
N ASP A 181 -14.15 -19.94 7.66
CA ASP A 181 -13.13 -20.69 8.39
C ASP A 181 -11.78 -19.95 8.29
N PRO A 182 -11.09 -19.69 9.42
CA PRO A 182 -9.75 -19.08 9.42
C PRO A 182 -8.73 -19.79 8.53
N ALA A 183 -8.89 -21.10 8.29
CA ALA A 183 -8.00 -21.89 7.45
C ALA A 183 -8.06 -21.52 5.95
N TRP A 184 -9.10 -20.80 5.49
CA TRP A 184 -9.23 -20.37 4.09
C TRP A 184 -8.44 -19.09 3.76
N GLY A 185 -7.85 -18.45 4.78
CA GLY A 185 -7.14 -17.19 4.65
C GLY A 185 -8.05 -15.98 4.38
N PRO A 186 -7.52 -14.75 4.45
CA PRO A 186 -8.32 -13.54 4.25
C PRO A 186 -8.83 -13.44 2.81
N ALA A 187 -10.03 -12.90 2.62
CA ALA A 187 -10.49 -12.52 1.29
C ALA A 187 -9.63 -11.38 0.73
N PRO A 188 -9.44 -11.29 -0.60
CA PRO A 188 -8.77 -10.15 -1.22
C PRO A 188 -9.39 -8.82 -0.81
N VAL A 189 -8.56 -7.80 -0.60
CA VAL A 189 -9.00 -6.47 -0.18
C VAL A 189 -10.01 -5.91 -1.19
N GLY A 190 -11.23 -5.60 -0.71
CA GLY A 190 -12.31 -5.05 -1.54
C GLY A 190 -13.16 -6.09 -2.28
N TRP A 191 -13.11 -7.37 -1.89
CA TRP A 191 -13.91 -8.42 -2.53
C TRP A 191 -15.42 -8.19 -2.39
N PRO A 192 -16.19 -8.16 -3.50
CA PRO A 192 -17.64 -7.99 -3.45
C PRO A 192 -18.31 -9.32 -3.13
N PHE A 193 -18.63 -9.56 -1.86
CA PHE A 193 -19.32 -10.79 -1.41
C PHE A 193 -20.75 -10.93 -1.93
N TRP A 194 -21.37 -9.83 -2.35
CA TRP A 194 -22.70 -9.81 -2.93
C TRP A 194 -22.64 -9.15 -4.30
N VAL A 195 -23.01 -9.91 -5.32
CA VAL A 195 -23.07 -9.42 -6.70
C VAL A 195 -24.50 -9.54 -7.22
N PRO A 196 -24.98 -8.61 -8.07
CA PRO A 196 -26.32 -8.72 -8.66
C PRO A 196 -26.52 -10.08 -9.34
N ALA A 197 -27.62 -10.77 -9.04
CA ALA A 197 -28.01 -12.00 -9.67
C ALA A 197 -28.45 -11.68 -11.11
N GLU A 198 -27.57 -12.02 -12.04
CA GLU A 198 -27.79 -11.94 -13.48
C GLU A 198 -29.03 -12.76 -13.88
N PRO A 199 -29.90 -12.28 -14.80
CA PRO A 199 -30.99 -13.08 -15.32
C PRO A 199 -30.44 -14.39 -15.89
N PRO A 200 -31.19 -15.50 -15.80
CA PRO A 200 -30.66 -16.82 -16.07
C PRO A 200 -30.14 -16.92 -17.52
N GLN A 201 -28.81 -16.93 -17.67
CA GLN A 201 -28.17 -17.62 -18.77
C GLN A 201 -28.47 -19.12 -18.58
N PRO A 202 -29.00 -19.83 -19.58
CA PRO A 202 -29.21 -21.27 -19.46
C PRO A 202 -27.85 -21.94 -19.26
N SER A 203 -27.55 -22.38 -18.04
CA SER A 203 -26.45 -23.31 -17.81
C SER A 203 -26.86 -24.70 -18.31
N PRO A 204 -25.95 -25.44 -18.94
CA PRO A 204 -26.23 -26.73 -19.54
C PRO A 204 -26.64 -27.72 -18.46
N ALA A 205 -27.74 -28.43 -18.69
CA ALA A 205 -28.18 -29.52 -17.83
C ALA A 205 -27.05 -30.55 -17.70
N ALA A 206 -26.69 -30.88 -16.46
CA ALA A 206 -25.94 -32.08 -16.18
C ALA A 206 -26.81 -33.29 -16.59
N PRO A 207 -26.21 -34.32 -17.23
CA PRO A 207 -26.95 -35.42 -17.83
C PRO A 207 -27.61 -36.29 -16.76
N PRO A 208 -28.79 -36.87 -17.04
CA PRO A 208 -29.37 -37.91 -16.18
C PRO A 208 -28.48 -39.16 -16.18
N PRO A 209 -28.54 -39.99 -15.11
CA PRO A 209 -27.71 -41.18 -15.01
C PRO A 209 -28.00 -42.14 -16.16
N ALA A 210 -26.91 -42.65 -16.75
CA ALA A 210 -26.92 -43.60 -17.85
C ALA A 210 -27.70 -44.86 -17.45
N ALA A 211 -28.87 -45.04 -18.06
CA ALA A 211 -29.56 -46.32 -18.10
C ALA A 211 -28.75 -47.27 -19.01
N HIS A 212 -28.55 -48.49 -18.52
CA HIS A 212 -27.88 -49.57 -19.22
C HIS A 212 -28.52 -49.88 -20.57
N GLU A 213 -27.69 -49.93 -21.62
CA GLU A 213 -28.01 -50.63 -22.86
C GLU A 213 -28.04 -52.13 -22.62
N GLN A 214 -29.17 -52.78 -22.90
CA GLN A 214 -29.22 -54.11 -23.51
C GLN A 214 -30.51 -54.28 -24.35
N PRO A 215 -30.47 -55.10 -25.42
CA PRO A 215 -31.19 -54.90 -26.68
C PRO A 215 -32.62 -55.47 -26.74
N PRO A 216 -33.45 -55.08 -27.73
CA PRO A 216 -34.84 -55.50 -27.81
C PRO A 216 -34.97 -56.91 -28.41
N THR A 217 -35.58 -57.81 -27.64
CA THR A 217 -36.14 -59.09 -28.13
C THR A 217 -37.65 -58.98 -28.27
N HIS A 218 -38.15 -59.51 -29.39
CA HIS A 218 -39.52 -59.66 -29.89
C HIS A 218 -40.66 -59.79 -28.85
N PRO A 219 -41.90 -59.51 -29.29
CA PRO A 219 -42.77 -60.67 -29.49
C PRO A 219 -43.56 -60.61 -30.80
N ALA A 220 -43.51 -61.74 -31.52
CA ALA A 220 -44.50 -62.11 -32.51
C ALA A 220 -45.47 -63.12 -31.88
N ILE A 221 -46.76 -62.80 -32.02
CA ILE A 221 -47.93 -63.69 -32.14
C ILE A 221 -48.42 -64.39 -30.85
N ALA A 222 -49.70 -64.10 -30.54
CA ALA A 222 -50.64 -65.11 -30.08
C ALA A 222 -52.02 -64.83 -30.69
N ALA A 223 -52.43 -65.66 -31.65
CA ALA A 223 -53.85 -65.96 -31.83
C ALA A 223 -54.26 -66.92 -30.69
N PRO A 224 -55.53 -66.90 -30.25
CA PRO A 224 -56.31 -68.12 -30.49
C PRO A 224 -57.78 -67.88 -30.85
N SER A 225 -58.18 -68.60 -31.90
CA SER A 225 -59.27 -69.56 -31.91
C SER A 225 -60.73 -69.13 -31.83
N ASN A 226 -61.49 -69.78 -32.72
CA ASN A 226 -62.92 -70.07 -32.70
C ASN A 226 -63.90 -68.94 -33.06
N ALA A 227 -64.24 -68.91 -34.36
CA ALA A 227 -65.63 -69.01 -34.75
C ALA A 227 -65.73 -70.01 -35.90
N GLY A 228 -66.53 -71.07 -35.69
CA GLY A 228 -66.77 -72.15 -36.63
C GLY A 228 -67.35 -71.66 -37.97
N PRO A 229 -67.28 -72.50 -39.01
CA PRO A 229 -67.62 -72.07 -40.36
C PRO A 229 -69.11 -71.71 -40.43
N PRO A 230 -69.51 -70.54 -40.95
CA PRO A 230 -70.76 -70.51 -41.68
C PRO A 230 -70.51 -71.39 -42.92
N GLN A 231 -71.23 -72.49 -42.91
CA GLN A 231 -71.43 -73.44 -43.99
C GLN A 231 -71.18 -72.84 -45.37
N SER A 232 -70.44 -73.58 -46.18
CA SER A 232 -70.44 -73.45 -47.63
C SER A 232 -71.89 -73.44 -48.12
N VAL A 233 -72.41 -72.25 -48.38
CA VAL A 233 -73.53 -72.07 -49.30
C VAL A 233 -72.88 -71.98 -50.69
N PRO A 234 -73.41 -72.68 -51.71
CA PRO A 234 -72.68 -73.02 -52.94
C PRO A 234 -72.19 -71.78 -53.72
N PRO A 235 -71.22 -71.92 -54.64
CA PRO A 235 -70.90 -70.83 -55.55
C PRO A 235 -72.18 -70.53 -56.34
N ASP A 236 -72.42 -69.25 -56.57
CA ASP A 236 -73.65 -68.70 -57.12
C ASP A 236 -74.75 -68.55 -56.07
N GLY A 237 -74.62 -67.49 -55.26
CA GLY A 237 -75.75 -66.86 -54.56
C GLY A 237 -76.79 -66.25 -55.50
N HIS A 238 -76.70 -66.58 -56.79
CA HIS A 238 -77.73 -66.34 -57.76
C HIS A 238 -78.90 -67.29 -57.49
N VAL A 239 -80.05 -66.74 -57.13
CA VAL A 239 -81.29 -67.51 -57.02
C VAL A 239 -81.74 -67.90 -58.43
N ASP A 240 -82.04 -69.19 -58.64
CA ASP A 240 -82.44 -69.74 -59.95
C ASP A 240 -83.68 -69.00 -60.49
N THR A 241 -83.58 -68.60 -61.75
CA THR A 241 -84.64 -67.82 -62.42
C THR A 241 -85.64 -68.70 -63.15
N ASP A 242 -85.41 -70.00 -63.30
CA ASP A 242 -86.27 -70.88 -64.11
C ASP A 242 -87.43 -71.51 -63.33
N ILE A 243 -88.44 -70.67 -63.03
CA ILE A 243 -89.68 -71.08 -62.37
C ILE A 243 -90.72 -71.50 -63.44
N GLY A 244 -91.13 -72.77 -63.42
CA GLY A 244 -92.04 -73.39 -64.41
C GLY A 244 -93.47 -72.80 -64.51
N VAL A 245 -94.08 -72.96 -65.70
CA VAL A 245 -95.19 -72.14 -66.21
C VAL A 245 -96.58 -72.75 -65.92
N PHE A 246 -97.19 -72.42 -64.78
CA PHE A 246 -98.66 -72.42 -64.61
C PHE A 246 -99.05 -71.47 -63.47
N GLY A 247 -99.72 -70.36 -63.78
CA GLY A 247 -100.41 -69.49 -62.81
C GLY A 247 -99.54 -68.57 -61.92
N ALA A 248 -99.43 -67.29 -62.30
CA ALA A 248 -99.17 -66.12 -61.43
C ALA A 248 -97.93 -66.11 -60.50
N ARG A 249 -96.70 -66.13 -61.04
CA ARG A 249 -95.46 -65.81 -60.27
C ARG A 249 -94.38 -64.99 -61.00
N SER A 250 -94.77 -63.96 -61.77
CA SER A 250 -93.81 -63.01 -62.39
C SER A 250 -92.91 -62.32 -61.35
N LYS A 251 -93.49 -61.96 -60.21
CA LYS A 251 -92.81 -61.22 -59.13
C LYS A 251 -91.69 -62.04 -58.47
N ALA A 252 -91.78 -63.37 -58.45
CA ALA A 252 -90.73 -64.22 -57.88
C ALA A 252 -89.48 -64.25 -58.78
N ARG A 253 -89.65 -64.26 -60.11
CA ARG A 253 -88.56 -64.19 -61.08
C ARG A 253 -87.88 -62.81 -61.05
N GLU A 254 -88.67 -61.76 -60.93
CA GLU A 254 -88.17 -60.38 -60.79
C GLU A 254 -87.37 -60.16 -59.50
N LEU A 255 -87.86 -60.65 -58.37
CA LEU A 255 -87.12 -60.62 -57.10
C LEU A 255 -85.83 -61.44 -57.16
N ALA A 256 -85.83 -62.61 -57.82
CA ALA A 256 -84.61 -63.42 -58.00
C ALA A 256 -83.55 -62.65 -58.81
N VAL A 257 -83.94 -62.04 -59.93
CA VAL A 257 -83.04 -61.19 -60.72
C VAL A 257 -82.53 -59.98 -59.92
N GLN A 258 -83.37 -59.40 -59.06
CA GLN A 258 -82.99 -58.27 -58.24
C GLN A 258 -82.02 -58.65 -57.11
N VAL A 259 -82.24 -59.79 -56.44
CA VAL A 259 -81.33 -60.33 -55.41
C VAL A 259 -79.96 -60.64 -56.01
N ASN A 260 -79.96 -61.22 -57.21
CA ASN A 260 -78.76 -61.53 -57.98
C ASN A 260 -77.95 -60.26 -58.28
N ARG A 261 -78.62 -59.24 -58.81
CA ARG A 261 -78.00 -57.94 -59.11
C ARG A 261 -77.47 -57.23 -57.86
N LEU A 262 -78.20 -57.26 -56.76
CA LEU A 262 -77.79 -56.65 -55.49
C LEU A 262 -76.60 -57.39 -54.85
N THR A 263 -76.48 -58.70 -55.10
CA THR A 263 -75.35 -59.50 -54.66
C THR A 263 -74.09 -59.13 -55.44
N ASP A 264 -74.20 -59.01 -56.77
CA ASP A 264 -73.10 -58.55 -57.63
C ASP A 264 -72.65 -57.12 -57.29
N ASP A 265 -73.62 -56.21 -57.07
CA ASP A 265 -73.32 -54.83 -56.69
C ASP A 265 -72.65 -54.75 -55.31
N ASN A 266 -73.02 -55.61 -54.35
CA ASN A 266 -72.37 -55.68 -53.03
C ASN A 266 -70.92 -56.17 -53.13
N VAL A 267 -70.65 -57.17 -53.98
CA VAL A 267 -69.29 -57.66 -54.21
C VAL A 267 -68.43 -56.56 -54.83
N ARG A 268 -68.96 -55.84 -55.84
CA ARG A 268 -68.27 -54.70 -56.47
C ARG A 268 -67.98 -53.58 -55.47
N LEU A 269 -68.99 -53.16 -54.69
CA LEU A 269 -68.84 -52.07 -53.73
C LEU A 269 -67.85 -52.39 -52.61
N ARG A 270 -67.78 -53.65 -52.15
CA ARG A 270 -66.77 -54.09 -51.18
C ARG A 270 -65.36 -54.05 -51.76
N ALA A 271 -65.19 -54.49 -53.02
CA ALA A 271 -63.90 -54.41 -53.71
C ALA A 271 -63.46 -52.94 -53.95
N ASP A 272 -64.41 -52.06 -54.28
CA ASP A 272 -64.13 -50.63 -54.48
C ASP A 272 -63.73 -49.95 -53.15
N LEU A 273 -64.39 -50.28 -52.03
CA LEU A 273 -64.05 -49.77 -50.69
C LEU A 273 -62.66 -50.23 -50.23
N GLU A 274 -62.30 -51.50 -50.47
CA GLU A 274 -60.99 -52.04 -50.11
C GLU A 274 -59.87 -51.41 -50.96
N ARG A 275 -60.13 -51.17 -52.24
CA ARG A 275 -59.21 -50.45 -53.14
C ARG A 275 -59.02 -48.99 -52.73
N LEU A 276 -60.10 -48.27 -52.41
CA LEU A 276 -60.02 -46.85 -52.04
C LEU A 276 -59.37 -46.65 -50.66
N GLY A 277 -59.68 -47.47 -49.65
CA GLY A 277 -59.04 -47.40 -48.34
C GLY A 277 -57.55 -47.78 -48.35
N ALA A 278 -57.13 -48.70 -49.24
CA ALA A 278 -55.72 -49.05 -49.42
C ALA A 278 -54.92 -47.93 -50.12
N LEU A 279 -55.54 -47.16 -51.02
CA LEU A 279 -54.91 -46.02 -51.69
C LEU A 279 -54.68 -44.86 -50.71
N GLU A 280 -55.66 -44.51 -49.88
CA GLU A 280 -55.51 -43.45 -48.86
C GLU A 280 -54.48 -43.81 -47.77
N ALA A 281 -54.43 -45.08 -47.35
CA ALA A 281 -53.43 -45.54 -46.38
C ALA A 281 -52.00 -45.52 -46.96
N ALA A 282 -51.84 -45.86 -48.24
CA ALA A 282 -50.54 -45.81 -48.92
C ALA A 282 -50.04 -44.37 -49.10
N GLU A 283 -50.94 -43.43 -49.44
CA GLU A 283 -50.62 -42.00 -49.54
C GLU A 283 -50.22 -41.40 -48.18
N LEU A 284 -50.93 -41.78 -47.10
CA LEU A 284 -50.62 -41.33 -45.75
C LEU A 284 -49.25 -41.84 -45.26
N GLU A 285 -48.93 -43.12 -45.49
CA GLU A 285 -47.65 -43.68 -45.09
C GLU A 285 -46.49 -43.07 -45.91
N GLN A 286 -46.73 -42.75 -47.19
CA GLN A 286 -45.76 -42.02 -48.01
C GLN A 286 -45.54 -40.59 -47.51
N ALA A 287 -46.59 -39.86 -47.12
CA ALA A 287 -46.48 -38.52 -46.55
C ALA A 287 -45.75 -38.53 -45.19
N LYS A 288 -46.03 -39.53 -44.34
CA LYS A 288 -45.34 -39.74 -43.07
C LYS A 288 -43.87 -40.07 -43.26
N GLN A 289 -43.51 -40.86 -44.27
CA GLN A 289 -42.12 -41.15 -44.58
C GLN A 289 -41.38 -39.89 -45.05
N ARG A 290 -41.99 -39.09 -45.92
CA ARG A 290 -41.42 -37.79 -46.36
C ARG A 290 -41.18 -36.84 -45.18
N LEU A 291 -42.16 -36.70 -44.28
CA LEU A 291 -42.01 -35.87 -43.08
C LEU A 291 -40.90 -36.38 -42.15
N LYS A 292 -40.73 -37.69 -42.01
CA LYS A 292 -39.60 -38.26 -41.24
C LYS A 292 -38.26 -37.94 -41.87
N ASP A 293 -38.16 -38.03 -43.19
CA ASP A 293 -36.93 -37.72 -43.92
C ASP A 293 -36.61 -36.21 -43.83
N ASP A 294 -37.62 -35.35 -43.93
CA ASP A 294 -37.48 -33.89 -43.74
C ASP A 294 -37.05 -33.52 -42.32
N ILE A 295 -37.64 -34.17 -41.29
CA ILE A 295 -37.21 -33.97 -39.89
C ILE A 295 -35.77 -34.41 -39.71
N ALA A 296 -35.37 -35.57 -40.24
CA ALA A 296 -34.00 -36.06 -40.14
C ALA A 296 -32.99 -35.11 -40.82
N ALA A 297 -33.37 -34.54 -41.97
CA ALA A 297 -32.57 -33.54 -42.68
C ALA A 297 -32.43 -32.24 -41.88
N LEU A 298 -33.53 -31.70 -41.34
CA LEU A 298 -33.52 -30.49 -40.51
C LEU A 298 -32.71 -30.66 -39.24
N GLU A 299 -32.81 -31.82 -38.57
CA GLU A 299 -31.99 -32.10 -37.38
C GLU A 299 -30.49 -32.23 -37.72
N ALA A 300 -30.15 -32.78 -38.89
CA ALA A 300 -28.76 -32.85 -39.34
C ALA A 300 -28.19 -31.45 -39.61
N GLU A 301 -28.97 -30.57 -40.23
CA GLU A 301 -28.59 -29.19 -40.48
C GLU A 301 -28.44 -28.38 -39.19
N GLU A 302 -29.37 -28.54 -38.23
CA GLU A 302 -29.30 -27.90 -36.93
C GLU A 302 -28.08 -28.37 -36.11
N ARG A 303 -27.75 -29.68 -36.17
CA ARG A 303 -26.51 -30.24 -35.58
C ARG A 303 -25.27 -29.61 -36.19
N ALA A 304 -25.21 -29.51 -37.53
CA ALA A 304 -24.08 -28.88 -38.23
C ALA A 304 -23.92 -27.39 -37.87
N GLN A 305 -25.03 -26.64 -37.78
CA GLN A 305 -25.00 -25.24 -37.36
C GLN A 305 -24.52 -25.08 -35.91
N ARG A 306 -24.96 -25.95 -34.99
CA ARG A 306 -24.48 -25.96 -33.59
C ARG A 306 -22.98 -26.27 -33.51
N ASP A 307 -22.49 -27.25 -34.27
CA ASP A 307 -21.08 -27.59 -34.29
C ASP A 307 -20.22 -26.46 -34.86
N GLN A 308 -20.71 -25.79 -35.92
CA GLN A 308 -20.05 -24.62 -36.50
C GLN A 308 -20.01 -23.45 -35.50
N ALA A 309 -21.13 -23.16 -34.81
CA ALA A 309 -21.18 -22.13 -33.78
C ALA A 309 -20.24 -22.47 -32.60
N ALA A 310 -20.23 -23.71 -32.13
CA ALA A 310 -19.34 -24.17 -31.08
C ALA A 310 -17.85 -24.06 -31.49
N ALA A 311 -17.52 -24.38 -32.74
CA ALA A 311 -16.19 -24.19 -33.29
C ALA A 311 -15.80 -22.70 -33.34
N ALA A 312 -16.70 -21.82 -33.80
CA ALA A 312 -16.47 -20.38 -33.83
C ALA A 312 -16.26 -19.79 -32.42
N HIS A 313 -17.08 -20.19 -31.45
CA HIS A 313 -16.93 -19.78 -30.05
C HIS A 313 -15.60 -20.28 -29.43
N ARG A 314 -15.20 -21.53 -29.71
CA ARG A 314 -13.90 -22.05 -29.26
C ARG A 314 -12.73 -21.27 -29.86
N ALA A 315 -12.80 -20.93 -31.16
CA ALA A 315 -11.79 -20.11 -31.82
C ALA A 315 -11.70 -18.70 -31.21
N ALA A 316 -12.84 -18.04 -30.99
CA ALA A 316 -12.91 -16.72 -30.37
C ALA A 316 -12.37 -16.73 -28.93
N ALA A 317 -12.70 -17.75 -28.13
CA ALA A 317 -12.20 -17.92 -26.77
C ALA A 317 -10.67 -18.12 -26.75
N SER A 318 -10.13 -18.91 -27.69
CA SER A 318 -8.69 -19.11 -27.82
C SER A 318 -7.95 -17.81 -28.18
N GLN A 319 -8.51 -17.01 -29.11
CA GLN A 319 -7.95 -15.70 -29.47
C GLN A 319 -7.98 -14.72 -28.29
N ALA A 320 -9.08 -14.66 -27.55
CA ALA A 320 -9.20 -13.80 -26.37
C ALA A 320 -8.20 -14.22 -25.27
N ALA A 321 -8.01 -15.52 -25.04
CA ALA A 321 -7.04 -16.02 -24.08
C ALA A 321 -5.60 -15.66 -24.47
N ALA A 322 -5.25 -15.75 -25.76
CA ALA A 322 -3.94 -15.35 -26.27
C ALA A 322 -3.68 -13.85 -26.09
N GLU A 323 -4.69 -13.00 -26.33
CA GLU A 323 -4.58 -11.56 -26.15
C GLU A 323 -4.44 -11.18 -24.67
N ILE A 324 -5.18 -11.83 -23.77
CA ILE A 324 -5.03 -11.65 -22.32
C ILE A 324 -3.61 -12.00 -21.87
N ALA A 325 -3.05 -13.13 -22.32
CA ALA A 325 -1.69 -13.54 -21.96
C ALA A 325 -0.63 -12.54 -22.47
N ARG A 326 -0.82 -12.02 -23.67
CA ARG A 326 0.04 -10.97 -24.26
C ARG A 326 -0.03 -9.67 -23.46
N LEU A 327 -1.24 -9.20 -23.12
CA LEU A 327 -1.45 -7.99 -22.32
C LEU A 327 -0.87 -8.14 -20.91
N GLN A 328 -1.06 -9.29 -20.26
CA GLN A 328 -0.47 -9.59 -18.95
C GLN A 328 1.06 -9.57 -18.99
N SER A 329 1.67 -10.16 -20.02
CA SER A 329 3.13 -10.13 -20.21
C SER A 329 3.64 -8.69 -20.39
N ARG A 330 2.94 -7.88 -21.19
CA ARG A 330 3.29 -6.47 -21.40
C ARG A 330 3.14 -5.65 -20.12
N MET A 331 2.09 -5.90 -19.33
CA MET A 331 1.91 -5.26 -18.03
C MET A 331 3.02 -5.63 -17.04
N ALA A 332 3.45 -6.89 -17.00
CA ALA A 332 4.55 -7.34 -16.14
C ALA A 332 5.90 -6.72 -16.56
N GLU A 333 6.13 -6.54 -17.86
CA GLU A 333 7.31 -5.84 -18.39
C GLU A 333 7.31 -4.36 -18.03
N LEU A 334 6.18 -3.66 -18.24
CA LEU A 334 6.02 -2.25 -17.88
C LEU A 334 6.17 -2.03 -16.37
N ARG A 335 5.61 -2.91 -15.53
CA ARG A 335 5.76 -2.84 -14.07
C ARG A 335 7.22 -3.01 -13.64
N ARG A 336 7.96 -3.95 -14.24
CA ARG A 336 9.40 -4.09 -13.96
C ARG A 336 10.19 -2.83 -14.34
N GLY A 337 9.87 -2.21 -15.48
CA GLY A 337 10.49 -0.94 -15.87
C GLY A 337 10.20 0.21 -14.90
N ILE A 338 8.97 0.29 -14.36
CA ILE A 338 8.58 1.29 -13.37
C ILE A 338 9.35 1.08 -12.05
N VAL A 339 9.39 -0.14 -11.52
CA VAL A 339 10.09 -0.44 -10.26
C VAL A 339 11.58 -0.14 -10.34
N VAL A 340 12.25 -0.51 -11.44
CA VAL A 340 13.68 -0.19 -11.62
C VAL A 340 13.91 1.32 -11.71
N THR A 341 12.97 2.08 -12.29
CA THR A 341 13.05 3.54 -12.38
C THR A 341 12.80 4.19 -11.02
N GLU A 342 11.86 3.67 -10.23
CA GLU A 342 11.61 4.09 -8.85
C GLU A 342 12.79 3.78 -7.93
N ASP A 343 13.40 2.59 -8.02
CA ASP A 343 14.61 2.24 -7.26
C ASP A 343 15.78 3.14 -7.65
N LEU A 344 15.91 3.51 -8.92
CA LEU A 344 16.95 4.42 -9.40
C LEU A 344 16.70 5.87 -8.91
N LEU A 345 15.44 6.30 -8.83
CA LEU A 345 15.03 7.55 -8.19
C LEU A 345 15.31 7.53 -6.68
N VAL A 346 15.03 6.43 -5.99
CA VAL A 346 15.31 6.24 -4.55
C VAL A 346 16.82 6.17 -4.28
N LEU A 347 17.61 5.57 -5.16
CA LEU A 347 19.08 5.53 -5.07
C LEU A 347 19.70 6.92 -5.35
N GLN A 348 19.10 7.70 -6.25
CA GLN A 348 19.43 9.12 -6.42
C GLN A 348 19.04 9.95 -5.19
N GLU A 349 17.89 9.64 -4.55
CA GLU A 349 17.48 10.21 -3.26
C GLU A 349 18.42 9.80 -2.11
N ALA A 350 19.04 8.63 -2.18
CA ALA A 350 19.94 8.07 -1.17
C ALA A 350 21.43 8.49 -1.32
N GLY A 351 21.74 9.40 -2.25
CA GLY A 351 23.00 10.16 -2.20
C GLY A 351 24.15 9.68 -3.08
N VAL A 352 23.92 8.85 -4.10
CA VAL A 352 24.90 8.70 -5.19
C VAL A 352 24.63 9.81 -6.21
N TYR A 353 25.03 11.02 -5.85
CA TYR A 353 24.93 12.18 -6.73
C TYR A 353 26.22 12.30 -7.54
N GLU A 354 26.14 12.09 -8.85
CA GLU A 354 27.24 12.36 -9.75
C GLU A 354 27.27 13.86 -10.06
N TYR A 355 28.33 14.54 -9.63
CA TYR A 355 28.51 15.96 -9.86
C TYR A 355 28.60 16.25 -11.35
N ALA A 356 27.68 17.07 -11.86
CA ALA A 356 27.73 17.51 -13.26
C ALA A 356 28.82 18.57 -13.50
N HIS A 357 29.26 19.24 -12.45
CA HIS A 357 30.28 20.27 -12.49
C HIS A 357 31.47 19.93 -11.56
N PRO A 358 32.72 20.04 -12.02
CA PRO A 358 33.91 19.68 -11.24
C PRO A 358 34.40 20.76 -10.26
N LEU A 359 33.53 21.62 -9.70
CA LEU A 359 34.02 22.67 -8.78
C LEU A 359 34.33 22.08 -7.40
N ASP A 360 35.43 22.55 -6.80
CA ASP A 360 36.01 21.93 -5.61
C ASP A 360 35.31 22.31 -4.29
N ASP A 361 34.73 23.51 -4.20
CA ASP A 361 34.11 24.02 -2.97
C ASP A 361 32.81 24.79 -3.19
N SER A 362 32.02 24.94 -2.11
CA SER A 362 30.73 25.63 -2.16
C SER A 362 30.83 27.13 -2.51
N VAL A 363 31.99 27.77 -2.37
CA VAL A 363 32.22 29.19 -2.73
C VAL A 363 32.36 29.34 -4.24
N ALA A 364 33.11 28.46 -4.88
CA ALA A 364 33.30 28.42 -6.33
C ALA A 364 31.96 28.19 -7.05
N TYR A 365 31.10 27.32 -6.50
CA TYR A 365 29.72 27.16 -6.98
C TYR A 365 28.88 28.44 -6.87
N LYS A 366 29.00 29.19 -5.76
CA LYS A 366 28.29 30.46 -5.59
C LYS A 366 28.76 31.51 -6.59
N ALA A 367 30.06 31.60 -6.84
CA ALA A 367 30.64 32.51 -7.83
C ALA A 367 30.13 32.18 -9.24
N ALA A 368 30.21 30.91 -9.65
CA ALA A 368 29.71 30.46 -10.94
C ALA A 368 28.18 30.68 -11.09
N LEU A 369 27.39 30.49 -10.02
CA LEU A 369 25.95 30.81 -10.03
C LEU A 369 25.69 32.32 -10.17
N ALA A 370 26.54 33.17 -9.61
CA ALA A 370 26.42 34.63 -9.75
C ALA A 370 26.69 35.08 -11.19
N GLU A 371 27.78 34.60 -11.79
CA GLU A 371 28.11 34.88 -13.20
C GLU A 371 27.00 34.39 -14.14
N LEU A 372 26.50 33.17 -13.92
CA LEU A 372 25.41 32.62 -14.71
C LEU A 372 24.13 33.45 -14.58
N LYS A 373 23.79 33.91 -13.36
CA LYS A 373 22.65 34.80 -13.14
C LYS A 373 22.79 36.11 -13.88
N ASP A 374 24.01 36.65 -13.99
CA ASP A 374 24.24 37.89 -14.72
C ASP A 374 24.12 37.69 -16.24
N HIS A 375 24.56 36.54 -16.78
CA HIS A 375 24.26 36.16 -18.17
C HIS A 375 22.76 36.00 -18.44
N ILE A 376 22.02 35.34 -17.53
CA ILE A 376 20.56 35.20 -17.61
C ILE A 376 19.88 36.57 -17.59
N LYS A 377 20.29 37.47 -16.69
CA LYS A 377 19.77 38.85 -16.65
C LYS A 377 20.06 39.61 -17.93
N ALA A 378 21.26 39.49 -18.50
CA ALA A 378 21.64 40.15 -19.74
C ALA A 378 20.74 39.72 -20.90
N MET A 379 20.50 38.41 -21.06
CA MET A 379 19.63 37.90 -22.13
C MET A 379 18.15 38.26 -21.94
N ASN A 380 17.70 38.42 -20.68
CA ASN A 380 16.33 38.85 -20.36
C ASN A 380 16.04 40.33 -20.62
N ARG A 381 17.07 41.15 -20.89
CA ARG A 381 16.86 42.54 -21.28
C ARG A 381 16.14 42.62 -22.62
N LYS A 382 15.55 43.78 -22.90
CA LYS A 382 14.99 44.07 -24.22
C LYS A 382 16.09 43.86 -25.27
N ASP A 383 15.77 43.12 -26.33
CA ASP A 383 16.70 42.76 -27.42
C ASP A 383 17.89 41.87 -27.00
N GLY A 384 17.89 41.31 -25.77
CA GLY A 384 18.93 40.42 -25.25
C GLY A 384 18.92 38.99 -25.80
N GLY A 385 17.97 38.66 -26.68
CA GLY A 385 17.94 37.37 -27.38
C GLY A 385 17.36 36.18 -26.59
N ALA A 386 16.72 36.40 -25.43
CA ALA A 386 16.03 35.32 -24.70
C ALA A 386 14.83 34.72 -25.46
N VAL A 387 14.19 35.52 -26.33
CA VAL A 387 13.05 35.13 -27.15
C VAL A 387 13.37 35.36 -28.61
N GLN A 388 13.01 34.39 -29.45
CA GLN A 388 12.99 34.53 -30.91
C GLN A 388 11.53 34.69 -31.34
N ALA A 389 11.24 35.70 -32.17
CA ALA A 389 9.90 35.99 -32.65
C ALA A 389 9.97 36.56 -34.08
N THR A 390 8.90 36.39 -34.87
CA THR A 390 8.85 36.96 -36.22
C THR A 390 8.69 38.48 -36.19
N THR A 391 9.33 39.17 -37.13
CA THR A 391 9.21 40.63 -37.33
C THR A 391 8.23 41.00 -38.44
N ALA A 392 7.77 40.00 -39.22
CA ALA A 392 6.92 40.20 -40.40
C ALA A 392 5.41 40.15 -40.11
N PHE A 393 5.01 39.98 -38.85
CA PHE A 393 3.60 39.91 -38.46
C PHE A 393 2.92 41.28 -38.57
N THR A 394 1.79 41.33 -39.27
CA THR A 394 0.94 42.53 -39.40
C THR A 394 -0.34 42.37 -38.61
N MET A 395 -0.74 43.39 -37.84
CA MET A 395 -2.05 43.46 -37.21
C MET A 395 -2.88 44.52 -37.92
N ASN A 396 -4.07 44.18 -38.42
CA ASN A 396 -4.93 45.09 -39.20
C ASN A 396 -4.20 45.77 -40.38
N GLY A 397 -3.22 45.10 -41.00
CA GLY A 397 -2.39 45.66 -42.07
C GLY A 397 -1.23 46.56 -41.61
N SER A 398 -1.07 46.79 -40.30
CA SER A 398 0.04 47.58 -39.72
C SER A 398 1.15 46.68 -39.16
N LEU A 399 2.37 46.86 -39.72
CA LEU A 399 3.59 46.23 -39.19
C LEU A 399 4.00 46.78 -37.83
N THR A 400 3.73 48.05 -37.56
CA THR A 400 4.12 48.70 -36.29
C THR A 400 3.25 48.20 -35.14
N GLU A 401 1.94 48.06 -35.35
CA GLU A 401 1.04 47.46 -34.36
C GLU A 401 1.33 45.98 -34.15
N GLY A 402 1.60 45.24 -35.24
CA GLY A 402 2.03 43.84 -35.17
C GLY A 402 3.31 43.65 -34.33
N ARG A 403 4.35 44.45 -34.55
CA ARG A 403 5.58 44.43 -33.74
C ARG A 403 5.32 44.72 -32.26
N LYS A 404 4.44 45.68 -31.96
CA LYS A 404 4.07 46.01 -30.57
C LYS A 404 3.39 44.82 -29.89
N MET A 405 2.42 44.20 -30.55
CA MET A 405 1.72 43.02 -30.04
C MET A 405 2.68 41.84 -29.83
N VAL A 406 3.53 41.52 -30.81
CA VAL A 406 4.53 40.45 -30.68
C VAL A 406 5.47 40.71 -29.50
N GLY A 407 5.88 41.95 -29.27
CA GLY A 407 6.70 42.34 -28.12
C GLY A 407 6.00 42.12 -26.77
N GLU A 408 4.72 42.48 -26.66
CA GLU A 408 3.92 42.29 -25.43
C GLU A 408 3.68 40.79 -25.14
N PHE A 409 3.33 40.00 -26.15
CA PHE A 409 3.18 38.54 -26.00
C PHE A 409 4.50 37.84 -25.68
N SER A 410 5.60 38.25 -26.33
CA SER A 410 6.95 37.72 -26.04
C SER A 410 7.33 37.97 -24.59
N LYS A 411 7.05 39.17 -24.06
CA LYS A 411 7.30 39.52 -22.66
C LYS A 411 6.46 38.67 -21.70
N LEU A 412 5.19 38.44 -22.02
CA LEU A 412 4.29 37.62 -21.20
C LEU A 412 4.75 36.15 -21.14
N LEU A 413 5.05 35.56 -22.30
CA LEU A 413 5.50 34.17 -22.41
C LEU A 413 6.87 33.95 -21.77
N LEU A 414 7.82 34.87 -21.98
CA LEU A 414 9.12 34.84 -21.30
C LEU A 414 8.97 34.92 -19.78
N ARG A 415 8.06 35.76 -19.28
CA ARG A 415 7.76 35.86 -17.85
C ARG A 415 7.20 34.55 -17.29
N ALA A 416 6.28 33.91 -18.02
CA ALA A 416 5.73 32.61 -17.62
C ALA A 416 6.83 31.54 -17.54
N TYR A 417 7.68 31.45 -18.57
CA TYR A 417 8.83 30.54 -18.60
C TYR A 417 9.82 30.82 -17.45
N ASN A 418 10.15 32.09 -17.21
CA ASN A 418 11.07 32.48 -16.15
C ASN A 418 10.53 32.17 -14.75
N ASN A 419 9.23 32.41 -14.51
CA ASN A 419 8.61 32.04 -13.25
C ASN A 419 8.72 30.54 -12.99
N GLU A 420 8.56 29.71 -14.02
CA GLU A 420 8.69 28.27 -13.88
C GLU A 420 10.14 27.86 -13.59
N ALA A 421 11.10 28.40 -14.32
CA ALA A 421 12.52 28.18 -14.07
C ALA A 421 12.91 28.59 -12.63
N ASP A 422 12.48 29.76 -12.18
CA ASP A 422 12.78 30.28 -10.84
C ASP A 422 12.12 29.42 -9.74
N ASN A 423 10.92 28.88 -10.00
CA ASN A 423 10.26 27.94 -9.10
C ASN A 423 11.03 26.62 -8.99
N LEU A 424 11.53 26.09 -10.11
CA LEU A 424 12.35 24.88 -10.15
C LEU A 424 13.66 25.08 -9.39
N VAL A 425 14.35 26.21 -9.59
CA VAL A 425 15.57 26.56 -8.84
C VAL A 425 15.27 26.68 -7.34
N ARG A 426 14.18 27.34 -6.95
CA ARG A 426 13.82 27.54 -5.53
C ARG A 426 13.46 26.23 -4.82
N GLY A 427 12.79 25.32 -5.52
CA GLY A 427 12.41 24.00 -5.02
C GLY A 427 13.45 22.92 -5.28
N MET A 428 14.65 23.30 -5.72
CA MET A 428 15.67 22.35 -6.17
C MET A 428 16.12 21.45 -5.01
N LYS A 429 16.24 20.17 -5.33
CA LYS A 429 16.95 19.17 -4.52
C LYS A 429 17.86 18.40 -5.47
N PRO A 430 19.06 17.95 -5.06
CA PRO A 430 20.01 17.29 -5.95
C PRO A 430 19.39 16.16 -6.79
N TYR A 431 18.62 15.28 -6.17
CA TYR A 431 17.94 14.16 -6.83
C TYR A 431 16.79 14.54 -7.77
N LYS A 432 16.28 15.79 -7.72
CA LYS A 432 15.19 16.26 -8.60
C LYS A 432 15.68 16.83 -9.92
N LEU A 433 16.99 16.92 -10.14
CA LEU A 433 17.57 17.60 -11.31
C LEU A 433 17.00 17.09 -12.63
N SER A 434 16.90 15.78 -12.83
CA SER A 434 16.32 15.16 -14.04
C SER A 434 14.88 15.64 -14.28
N THR A 435 14.01 15.47 -13.29
CA THR A 435 12.61 15.89 -13.39
C THR A 435 12.44 17.40 -13.57
N ALA A 436 13.34 18.20 -13.00
CA ALA A 436 13.36 19.65 -13.18
C ALA A 436 13.75 20.05 -14.61
N ARG A 437 14.75 19.38 -15.21
CA ARG A 437 15.12 19.57 -16.62
C ARG A 437 13.94 19.23 -17.54
N ASP A 438 13.33 18.05 -17.37
CA ASP A 438 12.17 17.63 -18.18
C ASP A 438 11.00 18.60 -18.08
N ARG A 439 10.74 19.12 -16.88
CA ARG A 439 9.67 20.09 -16.62
C ARG A 439 9.95 21.43 -17.30
N LEU A 440 11.20 21.88 -17.27
CA LEU A 440 11.61 23.09 -17.99
C LEU A 440 11.51 22.92 -19.51
N ASP A 441 11.88 21.76 -20.04
CA ASP A 441 11.78 21.41 -21.47
C ASP A 441 10.31 21.41 -21.94
N LYS A 442 9.42 20.77 -21.17
CA LYS A 442 7.97 20.80 -21.43
C LYS A 442 7.40 22.22 -21.36
N THR A 443 7.92 23.06 -20.46
CA THR A 443 7.50 24.47 -20.35
C THR A 443 7.91 25.26 -21.58
N ARG A 444 9.13 25.05 -22.08
CA ARG A 444 9.60 25.64 -23.35
C ARG A 444 8.72 25.21 -24.52
N ALA A 445 8.41 23.92 -24.64
CA ALA A 445 7.52 23.42 -25.68
C ALA A 445 6.10 24.01 -25.59
N THR A 446 5.59 24.22 -24.38
CA THR A 446 4.29 24.87 -24.15
C THR A 446 4.31 26.33 -24.59
N VAL A 447 5.38 27.07 -24.30
CA VAL A 447 5.56 28.45 -24.78
C VAL A 447 5.58 28.49 -26.31
N GLU A 448 6.30 27.59 -26.97
CA GLU A 448 6.34 27.50 -28.43
C GLU A 448 4.96 27.17 -29.03
N LYS A 449 4.21 26.26 -28.38
CA LYS A 449 2.83 25.96 -28.79
C LYS A 449 1.91 27.19 -28.70
N LEU A 450 1.98 27.95 -27.62
CA LEU A 450 1.18 29.17 -27.42
C LEU A 450 1.64 30.32 -28.33
N GLY A 451 2.94 30.36 -28.67
CA GLY A 451 3.54 31.37 -29.54
C GLY A 451 3.46 31.08 -31.03
N ARG A 452 2.94 29.91 -31.44
CA ARG A 452 3.01 29.39 -32.82
C ARG A 452 2.46 30.33 -33.89
N SER A 453 1.37 31.05 -33.61
CA SER A 453 0.78 32.00 -34.58
C SER A 453 1.67 33.21 -34.89
N MET A 454 2.57 33.55 -33.97
CA MET A 454 3.50 34.68 -34.05
C MET A 454 4.96 34.23 -34.14
N ASP A 455 5.21 32.93 -34.34
CA ASP A 455 6.52 32.28 -34.30
C ASP A 455 7.37 32.66 -33.06
N ILE A 456 6.71 32.82 -31.90
CA ILE A 456 7.38 33.17 -30.64
C ILE A 456 7.88 31.88 -29.96
N ARG A 457 9.18 31.83 -29.68
CA ARG A 457 9.83 30.71 -28.99
C ARG A 457 10.96 31.16 -28.07
N ILE A 458 11.20 30.41 -27.01
CA ILE A 458 12.38 30.62 -26.15
C ILE A 458 13.64 30.19 -26.91
N SER A 459 14.62 31.07 -26.99
CA SER A 459 15.85 30.80 -27.73
C SER A 459 16.62 29.64 -27.12
N HIS A 460 17.25 28.83 -27.97
CA HIS A 460 18.02 27.67 -27.51
C HIS A 460 19.19 28.06 -26.58
N PRO A 461 19.97 29.12 -26.86
CA PRO A 461 21.03 29.57 -25.94
C PRO A 461 20.50 29.95 -24.55
N TYR A 462 19.38 30.68 -24.49
CA TYR A 462 18.79 31.09 -23.21
C TYR A 462 18.27 29.91 -22.40
N HIS A 463 17.63 28.94 -23.07
CA HIS A 463 17.17 27.72 -22.43
C HIS A 463 18.32 26.88 -21.87
N ARG A 464 19.44 26.76 -22.60
CA ARG A 464 20.66 26.10 -22.09
C ARG A 464 21.22 26.77 -20.84
N LEU A 465 21.20 28.10 -20.75
CA LEU A 465 21.63 28.81 -19.54
C LEU A 465 20.75 28.45 -18.33
N ARG A 466 19.43 28.35 -18.53
CA ARG A 466 18.50 27.94 -17.46
C ARG A 466 18.68 26.47 -17.05
N LEU A 467 18.92 25.56 -18.00
CA LEU A 467 19.28 24.17 -17.66
C LEU A 467 20.58 24.11 -16.86
N ARG A 468 21.60 24.89 -17.25
CA ARG A 468 22.85 25.00 -16.50
C ARG A 468 22.66 25.57 -15.09
N GLU A 469 21.70 26.48 -14.91
CA GLU A 469 21.36 27.02 -13.59
C GLU A 469 20.78 25.95 -12.68
N LEU A 470 19.89 25.08 -13.20
CA LEU A 470 19.35 23.96 -12.44
C LEU A 470 20.45 22.98 -12.02
N GLU A 471 21.36 22.64 -12.94
CA GLU A 471 22.51 21.77 -12.69
C GLU A 471 23.42 22.31 -11.59
N LEU A 472 23.87 23.54 -11.76
CA LEU A 472 24.82 24.16 -10.85
C LEU A 472 24.19 24.39 -9.46
N THR A 473 22.88 24.64 -9.40
CA THR A 473 22.14 24.72 -8.14
C THR A 473 22.08 23.36 -7.45
N ALA A 474 21.81 22.27 -8.18
CA ALA A 474 21.77 20.92 -7.63
C ALA A 474 23.15 20.50 -7.08
N ASP A 475 24.22 20.73 -7.85
CA ASP A 475 25.60 20.47 -7.43
C ASP A 475 25.97 21.27 -6.17
N HIS A 476 25.66 22.57 -6.14
CA HIS A 476 25.93 23.43 -4.99
C HIS A 476 25.24 22.93 -3.71
N LEU A 477 23.97 22.56 -3.80
CA LEU A 477 23.21 22.06 -2.66
C LEU A 477 23.78 20.72 -2.15
N ASN A 478 24.21 19.85 -3.06
CA ASN A 478 24.85 18.59 -2.68
C ASN A 478 26.18 18.85 -1.97
N LYS A 479 27.01 19.76 -2.51
CA LYS A 479 28.31 20.10 -1.92
C LYS A 479 28.18 20.73 -0.54
N VAL A 480 27.19 21.62 -0.35
CA VAL A 480 26.88 22.20 0.97
C VAL A 480 26.41 21.13 1.96
N ALA A 481 25.61 20.16 1.52
CA ALA A 481 25.20 19.05 2.38
C ALA A 481 26.40 18.19 2.79
N GLU A 482 27.29 17.85 1.87
CA GLU A 482 28.54 17.11 2.12
C GLU A 482 29.43 17.85 3.12
N GLU A 483 29.72 19.15 2.90
CA GLU A 483 30.51 19.98 3.81
C GLU A 483 29.89 20.04 5.22
N LYS A 484 28.56 20.19 5.31
CA LYS A 484 27.84 20.24 6.59
C LYS A 484 27.83 18.91 7.34
N GLU A 485 27.79 17.77 6.64
CA GLU A 485 27.96 16.45 7.28
C GLU A 485 29.39 16.29 7.79
N ARG A 486 30.41 16.63 7.00
CA ARG A 486 31.82 16.59 7.42
C ARG A 486 32.08 17.43 8.68
N GLU A 487 31.54 18.65 8.73
CA GLU A 487 31.65 19.50 9.92
C GLU A 487 30.96 18.89 11.15
N ARG A 488 29.79 18.27 10.97
CA ARG A 488 29.06 17.63 12.08
C ARG A 488 29.85 16.46 12.65
N GLU A 489 30.47 15.67 11.78
CA GLU A 489 31.34 14.56 12.17
C GLU A 489 32.61 15.04 12.87
N GLU A 490 33.27 16.07 12.35
CA GLU A 490 34.44 16.67 13.00
C GLU A 490 34.11 17.23 14.38
N LYS A 491 32.96 17.91 14.53
CA LYS A 491 32.45 18.38 15.83
C LYS A 491 32.09 17.22 16.77
N ALA A 492 31.59 16.09 16.25
CA ALA A 492 31.33 14.91 17.06
C ALA A 492 32.65 14.31 17.60
N ARG A 493 33.64 14.14 16.73
CA ARG A 493 34.98 13.64 17.11
C ARG A 493 35.65 14.54 18.15
N LEU A 494 35.68 15.86 17.92
CA LEU A 494 36.26 16.80 18.89
C LEU A 494 35.54 16.77 20.24
N ARG A 495 34.22 16.53 20.26
CA ARG A 495 33.48 16.39 21.53
C ARG A 495 33.88 15.13 22.28
N GLU A 496 33.97 14.00 21.59
CA GLU A 496 34.42 12.74 22.17
C GLU A 496 35.85 12.83 22.71
N GLU A 497 36.78 13.41 21.92
CA GLU A 497 38.16 13.61 22.36
C GLU A 497 38.26 14.50 23.61
N ARG A 498 37.49 15.59 23.68
CA ARG A 498 37.44 16.47 24.86
C ARG A 498 36.85 15.78 26.07
N GLN A 499 35.82 14.96 25.89
CA GLN A 499 35.18 14.26 27.00
C GLN A 499 36.12 13.18 27.57
N ALA A 500 36.80 12.42 26.73
CA ALA A 500 37.83 11.47 27.16
C ALA A 500 38.97 12.18 27.92
N GLN A 501 39.44 13.32 27.42
CA GLN A 501 40.48 14.10 28.09
C GLN A 501 40.03 14.61 29.47
N ALA A 502 38.81 15.16 29.55
CA ALA A 502 38.26 15.66 30.80
C ALA A 502 38.06 14.54 31.85
N GLU A 503 37.77 13.31 31.40
CA GLU A 503 37.62 12.14 32.27
C GLU A 503 38.96 11.69 32.85
N LEU A 504 40.01 11.61 32.01
CA LEU A 504 41.39 11.34 32.46
C LEU A 504 41.88 12.39 33.47
N GLU A 505 41.61 13.67 33.20
CA GLU A 505 41.98 14.78 34.10
C GLU A 505 41.24 14.70 35.45
N ARG A 506 39.95 14.34 35.44
CA ARG A 506 39.16 14.14 36.67
C ARG A 506 39.70 12.98 37.50
N GLU A 507 40.04 11.86 36.86
CA GLU A 507 40.58 10.71 37.56
C GLU A 507 41.95 11.01 38.15
N LYS A 508 42.83 11.65 37.39
CA LYS A 508 44.13 12.12 37.88
C LYS A 508 43.98 13.05 39.09
N ALA A 509 43.02 13.97 39.05
CA ALA A 509 42.74 14.87 40.16
C ALA A 509 42.15 14.13 41.38
N ARG A 510 41.40 13.05 41.19
CA ARG A 510 40.90 12.20 42.28
C ARG A 510 42.05 11.46 42.96
N LEU A 511 42.89 10.78 42.19
CA LEU A 511 44.06 10.06 42.68
C LEU A 511 45.05 10.98 43.41
N ASP A 512 45.30 12.19 42.88
CA ASP A 512 46.17 13.17 43.55
C ASP A 512 45.61 13.64 44.91
N LYS A 513 44.29 13.84 45.02
CA LYS A 513 43.64 14.18 46.29
C LYS A 513 43.74 13.03 47.30
N GLU A 514 43.54 11.80 46.84
CA GLU A 514 43.61 10.60 47.67
C GLU A 514 45.04 10.35 48.16
N ARG A 515 46.04 10.47 47.28
CA ARG A 515 47.46 10.43 47.64
C ARG A 515 47.79 11.43 48.73
N ARG A 516 47.41 12.71 48.56
CA ARG A 516 47.65 13.77 49.57
C ARG A 516 46.96 13.46 50.90
N HIS A 517 45.78 12.83 50.89
CA HIS A 517 45.09 12.43 52.11
C HIS A 517 45.90 11.38 52.88
N TYR A 518 46.38 10.34 52.19
CA TYR A 518 47.21 9.31 52.79
C TYR A 518 48.59 9.82 53.22
N GLU A 519 49.22 10.71 52.46
CA GLU A 519 50.50 11.34 52.84
C GLU A 519 50.38 12.12 54.16
N ASN A 520 49.28 12.88 54.35
CA ASN A 520 49.01 13.59 55.59
C ASN A 520 48.74 12.64 56.76
N ALA A 521 47.98 11.56 56.53
CA ALA A 521 47.71 10.54 57.54
C ALA A 521 48.98 9.77 57.94
N LEU A 522 49.85 9.48 56.96
CA LEU A 522 51.15 8.85 57.17
C LEU A 522 52.07 9.72 58.04
N ALA A 523 52.13 11.03 57.77
CA ALA A 523 52.89 11.96 58.60
C ALA A 523 52.41 11.93 60.06
N ALA A 524 51.10 11.96 60.28
CA ALA A 524 50.52 11.91 61.62
C ALA A 524 50.75 10.58 62.37
N LEU A 525 50.85 9.44 61.66
CA LEU A 525 51.18 8.14 62.27
C LEU A 525 52.67 8.02 62.59
N ARG A 526 53.55 8.55 61.74
CA ARG A 526 54.99 8.64 62.00
C ARG A 526 55.28 9.49 63.25
N ASP A 527 54.59 10.61 63.40
CA ASP A 527 54.72 11.47 64.59
C ASP A 527 54.26 10.78 65.89
N LYS A 528 53.35 9.81 65.78
CA LYS A 528 52.84 9.01 66.91
C LYS A 528 53.67 7.74 67.18
N GLY A 529 54.67 7.43 66.35
CA GLY A 529 55.50 6.23 66.48
C GLY A 529 54.82 4.92 66.09
N ASP A 530 53.70 4.96 65.35
CA ASP A 530 53.01 3.76 64.85
C ASP A 530 53.62 3.34 63.49
N GLU A 531 54.72 2.58 63.54
CA GLU A 531 55.44 2.14 62.34
C GLU A 531 54.67 1.13 61.49
N GLU A 532 53.83 0.29 62.09
CA GLU A 532 53.00 -0.67 61.34
C GLU A 532 51.85 0.01 60.60
N GLY A 533 51.20 0.99 61.24
CA GLY A 533 50.23 1.86 60.57
C GLY A 533 50.86 2.68 59.44
N ALA A 534 52.06 3.20 59.67
CA ALA A 534 52.80 3.96 58.65
C ALA A 534 53.18 3.10 57.43
N ARG A 535 53.60 1.83 57.61
CA ARG A 535 53.89 0.94 56.48
C ARG A 535 52.66 0.65 55.62
N ARG A 536 51.52 0.35 56.24
CA ARG A 536 50.27 0.09 55.50
C ARG A 536 49.83 1.29 54.66
N LEU A 537 49.94 2.51 55.20
CA LEU A 537 49.62 3.72 54.43
C LEU A 537 50.64 3.99 53.32
N GLN A 538 51.91 3.63 53.51
CA GLN A 538 52.92 3.73 52.45
C GLN A 538 52.59 2.79 51.28
N ASP A 539 52.23 1.54 51.56
CA ASP A 539 51.82 0.58 50.52
C ASP A 539 50.63 1.11 49.71
N GLN A 540 49.64 1.72 50.38
CA GLN A 540 48.50 2.36 49.71
C GLN A 540 48.91 3.55 48.84
N ILE A 541 49.85 4.39 49.29
CA ILE A 541 50.39 5.51 48.49
C ILE A 541 51.13 4.97 47.26
N ASP A 542 51.90 3.89 47.40
CA ASP A 542 52.64 3.28 46.29
C ASP A 542 51.69 2.68 45.25
N ASP A 543 50.58 2.08 45.68
CA ASP A 543 49.54 1.57 44.77
C ASP A 543 48.82 2.71 44.04
N ILE A 544 48.53 3.83 44.72
CA ILE A 544 47.99 5.03 44.07
C ILE A 544 49.01 5.60 43.07
N ALA A 545 50.30 5.61 43.39
CA ALA A 545 51.34 6.09 42.49
C ALA A 545 51.43 5.25 41.21
N LYS A 546 51.29 3.92 41.29
CA LYS A 546 51.19 3.05 40.11
C LYS A 546 49.95 3.37 39.28
N ALA A 547 48.78 3.52 39.92
CA ALA A 547 47.55 3.88 39.22
C ALA A 547 47.63 5.25 38.52
N MET A 548 48.34 6.22 39.12
CA MET A 548 48.61 7.52 38.48
C MET A 548 49.52 7.38 37.26
N ASP A 549 50.57 6.55 37.35
CA ASP A 549 51.47 6.29 36.21
C ASP A 549 50.71 5.62 35.06
N ASP A 550 49.84 4.65 35.33
CA ASP A 550 48.99 4.01 34.31
C ASP A 550 48.08 5.03 33.59
N VAL A 551 47.47 5.96 34.34
CA VAL A 551 46.65 7.04 33.75
C VAL A 551 47.50 7.99 32.91
N ASP A 552 48.71 8.30 33.35
CA ASP A 552 49.64 9.18 32.64
C ASP A 552 50.20 8.53 31.37
N GLN A 553 50.50 7.24 31.40
CA GLN A 553 50.89 6.46 30.22
C GLN A 553 49.76 6.43 29.18
N ARG A 554 48.50 6.25 29.61
CA ARG A 554 47.33 6.32 28.72
C ARG A 554 47.11 7.72 28.15
N ALA A 555 47.33 8.76 28.95
CA ALA A 555 47.24 10.14 28.48
C ALA A 555 48.35 10.48 27.46
N ALA A 556 49.55 9.93 27.65
CA ALA A 556 50.69 10.14 26.77
C ALA A 556 50.57 9.37 25.45
N ASN A 557 49.99 8.16 25.46
CA ASN A 557 49.81 7.34 24.26
C ASN A 557 48.44 7.58 23.61
N VAL A 558 48.40 8.48 22.62
CA VAL A 558 47.18 8.79 21.84
C VAL A 558 46.64 7.58 21.05
N ARG A 559 47.48 6.56 20.80
CA ARG A 559 47.09 5.34 20.08
C ARG A 559 46.49 4.27 20.98
N ALA A 560 46.66 4.38 22.31
CA ALA A 560 46.13 3.42 23.26
C ALA A 560 44.62 3.63 23.48
N GLY A 561 43.91 2.53 23.74
CA GLY A 561 42.48 2.56 24.04
C GLY A 561 41.84 1.17 24.00
N TYR A 562 40.52 1.15 23.98
CA TYR A 562 39.73 -0.08 23.86
C TYR A 562 39.14 -0.17 22.45
N VAL A 563 39.35 -1.31 21.80
CA VAL A 563 38.59 -1.71 20.61
C VAL A 563 37.35 -2.47 21.08
N TYR A 564 36.17 -2.00 20.69
CA TYR A 564 34.91 -2.63 21.04
C TYR A 564 34.26 -3.27 19.81
N VAL A 565 33.62 -4.42 20.04
CA VAL A 565 32.74 -5.09 19.08
C VAL A 565 31.36 -5.17 19.70
N ILE A 566 30.37 -4.58 19.04
CA ILE A 566 28.99 -4.52 19.54
C ILE A 566 28.00 -4.90 18.45
N SER A 567 26.86 -5.46 18.85
CA SER A 567 25.72 -5.72 17.97
C SER A 567 24.41 -5.30 18.61
N ASN A 568 23.34 -5.23 17.82
CA ASN A 568 22.01 -4.93 18.32
C ASN A 568 21.02 -5.80 17.56
N LEU A 569 20.68 -6.93 18.17
CA LEU A 569 19.84 -7.95 17.54
C LEU A 569 18.45 -7.40 17.18
N GLY A 570 17.84 -6.65 18.10
CA GLY A 570 16.47 -6.13 17.90
C GLY A 570 16.37 -5.05 16.83
N SER A 571 17.41 -4.25 16.62
CA SER A 571 17.40 -3.15 15.64
C SER A 571 17.96 -3.57 14.28
N PHE A 572 18.97 -4.44 14.25
CA PHE A 572 19.73 -4.73 13.03
C PHE A 572 19.86 -6.21 12.68
N GLY A 573 19.36 -7.12 13.51
CA GLY A 573 19.43 -8.57 13.30
C GLY A 573 20.80 -9.19 13.60
N GLU A 574 20.92 -10.49 13.35
CA GLU A 574 22.05 -11.34 13.76
C GLU A 574 23.37 -11.09 13.00
N ARG A 575 23.29 -10.41 11.85
CA ARG A 575 24.42 -10.22 10.92
C ARG A 575 24.83 -8.76 10.79
N MET A 576 24.67 -8.00 11.87
CA MET A 576 25.09 -6.61 11.93
C MET A 576 25.98 -6.38 13.14
N ILE A 577 27.22 -6.00 12.88
CA ILE A 577 28.20 -5.67 13.92
C ILE A 577 28.79 -4.29 13.68
N LYS A 578 29.09 -3.60 14.78
CA LYS A 578 29.89 -2.38 14.78
C LYS A 578 31.23 -2.66 15.46
N VAL A 579 32.29 -2.25 14.79
CA VAL A 579 33.66 -2.28 15.32
C VAL A 579 34.17 -0.86 15.38
N GLY A 580 34.58 -0.42 16.57
CA GLY A 580 35.17 0.90 16.76
C GLY A 580 36.14 0.90 17.92
N MET A 581 36.74 2.05 18.19
CA MET A 581 37.62 2.24 19.33
C MET A 581 37.18 3.40 20.22
N THR A 582 37.62 3.39 21.47
CA THR A 582 37.40 4.47 22.42
C THR A 582 38.61 4.67 23.32
N ARG A 583 38.85 5.93 23.69
CA ARG A 583 39.90 6.34 24.63
C ARG A 583 39.34 6.69 26.02
N ARG A 584 38.07 6.36 26.26
CA ARG A 584 37.43 6.49 27.57
C ARG A 584 38.18 5.66 28.61
N LEU A 585 38.14 6.11 29.87
CA LEU A 585 38.67 5.32 30.96
C LEU A 585 37.77 4.11 31.22
N ASP A 586 36.45 4.34 31.22
CA ASP A 586 35.44 3.27 31.17
C ASP A 586 34.87 3.11 29.74
N PRO A 587 35.22 2.03 29.00
CA PRO A 587 34.70 1.80 27.66
C PRO A 587 33.18 1.52 27.61
N MET A 588 32.57 1.07 28.71
CA MET A 588 31.12 0.81 28.75
C MET A 588 30.29 2.09 28.64
N ASP A 589 30.79 3.22 29.14
CA ASP A 589 30.12 4.52 28.97
C ASP A 589 29.94 4.88 27.49
N ARG A 590 30.93 4.55 26.65
CA ARG A 590 30.81 4.74 25.20
C ARG A 590 29.73 3.86 24.60
N VAL A 591 29.62 2.60 25.02
CA VAL A 591 28.58 1.69 24.50
C VAL A 591 27.19 2.17 24.88
N ARG A 592 27.00 2.69 26.11
CA ARG A 592 25.74 3.30 26.56
C ARG A 592 25.38 4.53 25.74
N GLU A 593 26.33 5.44 25.53
CA GLU A 593 26.13 6.61 24.66
C GLU A 593 25.71 6.23 23.24
N LEU A 594 26.29 5.16 22.68
CA LEU A 594 25.93 4.65 21.36
C LEU A 594 24.54 4.03 21.33
N SER A 595 24.12 3.40 22.44
CA SER A 595 22.79 2.80 22.60
C SER A 595 21.70 3.87 22.70
N ASP A 596 21.97 4.98 23.37
CA ASP A 596 21.06 6.14 23.43
C ASP A 596 20.95 6.89 22.09
N ALA A 597 21.88 6.65 21.17
CA ALA A 597 21.97 7.34 19.88
C ALA A 597 21.01 6.77 18.82
N SER A 598 19.70 6.84 19.11
CA SER A 598 18.61 6.59 18.14
C SER A 598 18.40 5.13 17.71
N VAL A 599 18.62 4.16 18.60
CA VAL A 599 18.21 2.76 18.43
C VAL A 599 17.17 2.35 19.49
N PRO A 600 16.17 1.51 19.17
CA PRO A 600 15.14 1.09 20.13
C PRO A 600 15.62 0.17 21.27
N PHE A 601 16.73 -0.51 21.09
CA PHE A 601 17.28 -1.47 22.06
C PHE A 601 18.74 -1.14 22.34
N ASN A 602 19.25 -1.51 23.51
CA ASN A 602 20.66 -1.36 23.84
C ASN A 602 21.58 -2.25 22.98
N PHE A 603 22.83 -1.85 22.81
CA PHE A 603 23.84 -2.68 22.16
C PHE A 603 24.34 -3.78 23.10
N ASP A 604 24.42 -5.00 22.58
CA ASP A 604 25.13 -6.11 23.17
C ASP A 604 26.63 -5.96 22.91
N VAL A 605 27.44 -6.19 23.96
CA VAL A 605 28.91 -6.13 23.87
C VAL A 605 29.45 -7.54 23.66
N HIS A 606 30.20 -7.72 22.58
CA HIS A 606 30.89 -8.98 22.27
C HIS A 606 32.35 -8.97 22.73
N ALA A 607 33.01 -7.80 22.66
CA ALA A 607 34.40 -7.67 23.10
C ALA A 607 34.72 -6.25 23.52
N LEU A 608 35.58 -6.12 24.53
CA LEU A 608 36.27 -4.91 24.93
C LEU A 608 37.76 -5.24 25.07
N HIS A 609 38.53 -4.95 24.03
CA HIS A 609 39.94 -5.31 23.97
C HIS A 609 40.81 -4.06 24.17
N PHE A 610 41.53 -4.00 25.29
CA PHE A 610 42.53 -2.96 25.52
C PHE A 610 43.78 -3.22 24.66
N SER A 611 44.28 -2.18 24.00
CA SER A 611 45.52 -2.23 23.22
C SER A 611 46.28 -0.91 23.31
N ASP A 612 47.61 -0.98 23.42
CA ASP A 612 48.50 0.19 23.30
C ASP A 612 48.51 0.78 21.88
N ASP A 613 48.04 0.03 20.89
CA ASP A 613 47.80 0.47 19.52
C ASP A 613 46.37 0.12 19.04
N ALA A 614 45.37 0.56 19.80
CA ALA A 614 43.96 0.39 19.44
C ALA A 614 43.62 0.98 18.06
N VAL A 615 44.28 2.06 17.66
CA VAL A 615 44.14 2.67 16.32
C VAL A 615 44.60 1.70 15.23
N GLY A 616 45.73 1.02 15.42
CA GLY A 616 46.23 0.01 14.48
C GLY A 616 45.30 -1.19 14.36
N VAL A 617 44.83 -1.72 15.49
CA VAL A 617 43.89 -2.84 15.53
C VAL A 617 42.56 -2.50 14.83
N GLU A 618 41.99 -1.33 15.11
CA GLU A 618 40.74 -0.88 14.51
C GLU A 618 40.86 -0.68 12.99
N ALA A 619 41.93 -0.03 12.53
CA ALA A 619 42.20 0.18 11.11
C ALA A 619 42.38 -1.15 10.35
N GLU A 620 43.06 -2.12 10.97
CA GLU A 620 43.24 -3.46 10.42
C GLU A 620 41.90 -4.20 10.30
N MET A 621 41.07 -4.16 11.35
CA MET A 621 39.73 -4.77 11.34
C MET A 621 38.86 -4.16 10.24
N HIS A 622 38.84 -2.84 10.12
CA HIS A 622 38.09 -2.14 9.08
C HIS A 622 38.56 -2.49 7.67
N ARG A 623 39.87 -2.70 7.48
CA ARG A 623 40.43 -3.12 6.20
C ARG A 623 39.99 -4.53 5.83
N ARG A 624 40.02 -5.46 6.78
CA ARG A 624 39.59 -6.86 6.56
C ARG A 624 38.08 -7.01 6.37
N LEU A 625 37.28 -6.10 6.94
CA LEU A 625 35.83 -6.07 6.80
C LEU A 625 35.34 -5.11 5.68
N ALA A 626 36.25 -4.54 4.88
CA ALA A 626 35.91 -3.48 3.92
C ALA A 626 34.87 -3.92 2.87
N ASP A 627 34.93 -5.18 2.42
CA ASP A 627 33.99 -5.79 1.49
C ASP A 627 32.58 -5.98 2.09
N ARG A 628 32.53 -6.20 3.42
CA ARG A 628 31.30 -6.40 4.20
C ARG A 628 30.70 -5.10 4.74
N ARG A 629 31.31 -3.95 4.47
CA ARG A 629 30.85 -2.65 4.98
C ARG A 629 29.46 -2.31 4.47
N VAL A 630 28.59 -1.90 5.39
CA VAL A 630 27.21 -1.52 5.11
C VAL A 630 27.16 -0.17 4.40
N ASN A 631 27.83 0.84 4.95
CA ASN A 631 27.91 2.16 4.34
C ASN A 631 29.15 2.28 3.45
N ARG A 632 28.95 2.26 2.13
CA ARG A 632 30.02 2.33 1.12
C ARG A 632 30.41 3.76 0.72
N VAL A 633 29.64 4.76 1.16
CA VAL A 633 29.87 6.17 0.84
C VAL A 633 30.57 6.87 2.00
N ASN A 634 30.08 6.64 3.22
CA ASN A 634 30.66 7.18 4.44
C ASN A 634 31.34 6.07 5.24
N HIS A 635 32.65 5.92 5.04
CA HIS A 635 33.48 4.92 5.72
C HIS A 635 33.69 5.18 7.22
N ARG A 636 33.29 6.35 7.74
CA ARG A 636 33.30 6.62 9.20
C ARG A 636 32.11 5.97 9.91
N ARG A 637 31.13 5.43 9.17
CA ARG A 637 30.05 4.61 9.72
C ARG A 637 30.45 3.13 9.64
N GLU A 638 30.83 2.60 10.78
CA GLU A 638 31.59 1.35 10.92
C GLU A 638 30.69 0.15 11.22
N PHE A 639 29.62 0.02 10.44
CA PHE A 639 28.73 -1.13 10.48
C PHE A 639 29.08 -2.10 9.37
N PHE A 640 29.13 -3.39 9.70
CA PHE A 640 29.56 -4.46 8.81
C PHE A 640 28.57 -5.62 8.84
N ARG A 641 28.39 -6.26 7.69
CA ARG A 641 27.58 -7.47 7.54
C ARG A 641 28.41 -8.69 7.92
N ALA A 642 28.50 -9.00 9.20
CA ALA A 642 29.20 -10.17 9.73
C ALA A 642 28.52 -10.66 11.01
N THR A 643 28.76 -11.92 11.38
CA THR A 643 28.30 -12.47 12.68
C THR A 643 29.35 -12.21 13.77
N PRO A 644 28.96 -12.23 15.06
CA PRO A 644 29.91 -12.14 16.16
C PRO A 644 31.02 -13.21 16.09
N ALA A 645 30.72 -14.44 15.67
CA ALA A 645 31.71 -15.50 15.52
C ALA A 645 32.77 -15.18 14.45
N GLU A 646 32.37 -14.64 13.29
CA GLU A 646 33.33 -14.25 12.25
C GLU A 646 34.25 -13.11 12.69
N VAL A 647 33.72 -12.17 13.47
CA VAL A 647 34.47 -11.01 13.96
C VAL A 647 35.43 -11.42 15.07
N ARG A 648 35.06 -12.39 15.92
CA ARG A 648 35.96 -12.99 16.92
C ARG A 648 37.24 -13.50 16.28
N ASP A 649 37.10 -14.33 15.25
CA ASP A 649 38.23 -14.97 14.57
C ASP A 649 39.14 -13.93 13.91
N LEU A 650 38.52 -12.90 13.30
CA LEU A 650 39.25 -11.75 12.76
C LEU A 650 39.99 -10.99 13.85
N LEU A 651 39.32 -10.64 14.95
CA LEU A 651 39.93 -9.87 16.04
C LEU A 651 41.07 -10.64 16.70
N ALA A 652 40.90 -11.93 16.97
CA ALA A 652 41.95 -12.81 17.52
C ALA A 652 43.19 -12.85 16.60
N SER A 653 42.98 -12.90 15.29
CA SER A 653 44.10 -12.90 14.33
C SER A 653 44.84 -11.56 14.21
N VAL A 654 44.23 -10.46 14.67
CA VAL A 654 44.79 -9.10 14.60
C VAL A 654 45.42 -8.70 15.92
N ALA A 655 44.70 -8.91 17.02
CA ALA A 655 45.05 -8.49 18.36
C ALA A 655 45.79 -9.57 19.16
N GLY A 656 45.75 -10.83 18.72
CA GLY A 656 46.31 -11.97 19.44
C GLY A 656 45.30 -12.53 20.45
N ASP A 657 45.76 -12.76 21.68
CA ASP A 657 44.98 -13.46 22.70
C ASP A 657 43.84 -12.58 23.23
N LEU A 658 42.60 -13.06 23.09
CA LEU A 658 41.40 -12.36 23.54
C LEU A 658 41.07 -12.79 24.97
N LEU A 659 41.17 -11.85 25.91
CA LEU A 659 40.85 -12.10 27.32
C LEU A 659 39.38 -12.51 27.54
N GLN A 660 38.45 -11.92 26.80
CA GLN A 660 37.02 -12.20 26.92
C GLN A 660 36.31 -11.87 25.59
N TYR A 661 35.51 -12.82 25.09
CA TYR A 661 34.65 -12.62 23.93
C TYR A 661 33.33 -13.37 24.11
N ASP A 662 32.22 -12.64 24.03
CA ASP A 662 30.86 -13.18 24.16
C ASP A 662 30.24 -13.32 22.77
N GLU A 663 30.13 -14.54 22.24
CA GLU A 663 29.58 -14.75 20.89
C GLU A 663 28.07 -14.59 20.80
N THR A 664 27.36 -14.93 21.88
CA THR A 664 25.90 -14.92 21.91
C THR A 664 25.43 -13.60 22.52
N PRO A 665 24.72 -12.73 21.77
CA PRO A 665 24.15 -11.51 22.33
C PRO A 665 23.09 -11.85 23.39
N GLU A 666 23.05 -11.08 24.48
CA GLU A 666 22.06 -11.25 25.54
C GLU A 666 20.69 -10.73 25.10
N ALA A 667 20.67 -9.59 24.40
CA ALA A 667 19.49 -8.98 23.81
C ALA A 667 18.26 -9.02 24.74
N ALA A 668 18.45 -8.72 26.03
CA ALA A 668 17.48 -8.98 27.08
C ALA A 668 16.14 -8.29 26.79
N GLU A 669 16.15 -6.98 26.51
CA GLU A 669 14.97 -6.19 26.19
C GLU A 669 14.24 -6.70 24.94
N TYR A 670 14.98 -7.13 23.91
CA TYR A 670 14.41 -7.66 22.68
C TYR A 670 13.73 -9.03 22.91
N ARG A 671 14.38 -9.93 23.64
CA ARG A 671 13.82 -11.25 23.99
C ARG A 671 12.60 -11.12 24.91
N GLN A 672 12.64 -10.19 25.87
CA GLN A 672 11.49 -9.85 26.70
C GLN A 672 10.34 -9.32 25.84
N SER A 673 10.61 -8.41 24.90
CA SER A 673 9.59 -7.86 24.00
C SER A 673 8.91 -8.93 23.14
N ILE A 674 9.67 -9.92 22.63
CA ILE A 674 9.10 -11.07 21.92
C ILE A 674 8.24 -11.92 22.87
N THR A 675 8.76 -12.21 24.06
CA THR A 675 8.06 -13.04 25.06
C THR A 675 6.74 -12.39 25.48
N GLU A 676 6.71 -11.07 25.67
CA GLU A 676 5.50 -10.31 25.97
C GLU A 676 4.50 -10.30 24.81
N ALA A 677 4.99 -10.25 23.57
CA ALA A 677 4.14 -10.33 22.37
C ALA A 677 3.53 -11.74 22.19
N ASP A 678 4.26 -12.78 22.59
CA ASP A 678 3.86 -14.20 22.47
C ASP A 678 3.10 -14.71 23.71
N ALA A 679 2.99 -13.92 24.78
CA ALA A 679 2.28 -14.31 25.99
C ALA A 679 0.76 -14.42 25.70
N PRO A 680 0.12 -15.57 25.99
CA PRO A 680 -1.34 -15.68 25.86
C PRO A 680 -1.99 -14.69 26.82
N GLU A 681 -2.91 -13.87 26.30
CA GLU A 681 -3.64 -12.89 27.10
C GLU A 681 -4.31 -13.57 28.30
N GLN A 682 -3.79 -13.34 29.50
CA GLN A 682 -4.40 -13.85 30.73
C GLN A 682 -5.71 -13.09 30.95
N ALA A 683 -6.83 -13.78 30.77
CA ALA A 683 -8.16 -13.27 31.07
C ALA A 683 -8.21 -12.79 32.55
N PRO A 684 -8.77 -11.60 32.83
CA PRO A 684 -8.84 -11.08 34.19
C PRO A 684 -9.67 -12.01 35.09
N ALA A 685 -9.07 -12.41 36.21
CA ALA A 685 -9.70 -13.27 37.22
C ALA A 685 -11.03 -12.67 37.70
N ALA A 686 -12.13 -13.37 37.43
CA ALA A 686 -13.45 -13.00 37.90
C ALA A 686 -13.48 -13.05 39.44
N ALA A 687 -13.77 -11.90 40.05
CA ALA A 687 -14.05 -11.78 41.47
C ALA A 687 -15.25 -12.68 41.83
N SER A 688 -14.99 -13.76 42.53
CA SER A 688 -16.02 -14.60 43.15
C SER A 688 -16.71 -13.82 44.26
N GLY A 689 -17.86 -13.23 43.95
CA GLY A 689 -18.82 -12.75 44.93
C GLY A 689 -19.33 -13.93 45.75
N GLY A 690 -18.81 -14.09 46.96
CA GLY A 690 -19.35 -15.00 47.96
C GLY A 690 -20.70 -14.51 48.45
N GLY A 691 -21.77 -15.13 47.99
CA GLY A 691 -23.07 -15.09 48.67
C GLY A 691 -23.06 -16.06 49.84
N THR A 692 -23.10 -15.54 51.06
CA THR A 692 -23.56 -16.29 52.23
C THR A 692 -25.04 -16.03 52.43
N ALA A 693 -25.84 -17.06 52.23
CA ALA A 693 -27.19 -17.15 52.77
C ALA A 693 -27.10 -17.53 54.25
N SER A 694 -27.61 -16.66 55.13
CA SER A 694 -28.41 -17.00 56.31
C SER A 694 -28.97 -15.74 56.96
#